data_AF-A0A2B4SXX9-F1
#
_entry.id   AF-A0A2B4SXX9-F1
#
_cell.length_a   1.000
_cell.length_b   1.000
_cell.length_c   1.000
_cell.angle_alpha   90.00
_cell.angle_beta   90.00
_cell.angle_gamma   90.00
#
_symmetry.space_group_name_H-M   'P 1'
#
loop_
_entity.id
_entity.type
_entity.pdbx_description
1 polymer ?
#
loop_
_entity_poly.entity_id
_entity_poly.type
_entity_poly.pdbx_seq_one_letter_code
_entity_poly.pdbx_strand_id
1 'polypeptide(L)'
;MAGAYGSFRQLEDKPCSAEIFHQKWSPKMDLLALVTVEGEVWLQRLSWKRVWLISSAEGRAVSVAWRPDGKILAVAFIDGKIKLFDIENAECVHVTEIESTPMSLDWIEEGKEKDLNDISADKNLPFFVEKSELYLPSLSHLPKSTGALFYKEVSQEDSDDHKKMKCLPEELSVLAIGDDKGKIHLFLYGIFLCASLNTVDVLPKHSDCEVISVSVSCDLKVLSAVVKTSVPGSDKKVAMLVLYDSELLSSRCLELAVVAKKIGEVTSLMDYFDNTLQAMSDAWEDILLEMDTKLTKFAAERLTAGSSVSDEFLTLLTRGVTSPELQSFLIHDLTEKGLKKLGHSIENSYSSIQNLALKHLQSVTQSLLFHVTEIHGMSRWFEQFGELGLSEFDIQAAVSSLGSIMLKTQELVLVIETSLKSFKAFFQWLYYVILSLSDAEIPDFVKQRSQQEIMLVSSFIQDQLVVNSQGKFTLERVGQYFDPKPLTVKPPFGNNDWAKFVENHPALKSSPLLIPDELTESLVILSGKLHGHLKKVFTEPISVISKAISCWNCSPLYEINKSEQSPFCLAQTGGPLHPLVVFPDENKLCIISIKGILLQQQKPDDISDNDGNETEGISILAQVPYQCLKDEDFLDISQEKQTYINQLSQPPGFAVGSRITHYRKLIGMKAGSLAVSGTRKVSCVLSASQRNVRLFDMDAEDDEVEDDEPENEELDNSSEEKH
;
A
#
# COMPACT_ATOMS: atom_id res chain seq x y z
N MET A 1 25.34 0.04 51.41
CA MET A 1 25.06 -1.38 51.06
C MET A 1 23.59 -1.49 50.69
N ALA A 2 23.28 -1.34 49.41
CA ALA A 2 21.98 -1.61 48.78
C ALA A 2 22.28 -1.57 47.27
N GLY A 3 22.68 -2.69 46.67
CA GLY A 3 23.18 -2.66 45.29
C GLY A 3 23.55 -4.01 44.69
N ALA A 4 23.00 -5.11 45.20
CA ALA A 4 23.23 -6.46 44.65
C ALA A 4 22.02 -7.04 43.89
N TYR A 5 20.81 -6.51 44.07
CA TYR A 5 19.61 -7.01 43.39
C TYR A 5 19.26 -6.09 42.22
N GLY A 6 19.14 -6.65 41.01
CA GLY A 6 18.86 -5.90 39.79
C GLY A 6 17.43 -5.34 39.79
N SER A 7 17.27 -4.07 39.41
CA SER A 7 15.99 -3.35 39.47
C SER A 7 14.96 -3.76 38.40
N PHE A 8 15.29 -4.71 37.53
CA PHE A 8 14.45 -5.14 36.41
C PHE A 8 14.35 -6.65 36.43
N ARG A 9 13.16 -7.20 36.25
CA ARG A 9 12.92 -8.64 36.28
C ARG A 9 13.24 -9.29 34.93
N GLN A 10 14.00 -10.38 34.92
CA GLN A 10 14.25 -11.12 33.69
C GLN A 10 13.07 -12.05 33.39
N LEU A 11 12.49 -11.94 32.19
CA LEU A 11 11.34 -12.74 31.77
C LEU A 11 11.76 -13.99 30.99
N GLU A 12 12.58 -13.81 29.96
CA GLU A 12 13.02 -14.89 29.06
C GLU A 12 14.45 -14.62 28.58
N ASP A 13 15.24 -15.69 28.41
CA ASP A 13 16.54 -15.69 27.73
C ASP A 13 16.50 -16.78 26.65
N LYS A 14 16.56 -16.38 25.37
CA LYS A 14 16.25 -17.27 24.25
C LYS A 14 17.20 -17.11 23.07
N PRO A 15 17.85 -18.20 22.64
CA PRO A 15 18.58 -18.21 21.38
C PRO A 15 17.60 -18.13 20.21
N CYS A 16 17.94 -17.30 19.23
CA CYS A 16 17.26 -17.17 17.95
C CYS A 16 17.88 -18.13 16.94
N SER A 17 17.05 -18.76 16.10
CA SER A 17 17.51 -19.67 15.04
C SER A 17 18.24 -18.96 13.89
N ALA A 18 18.05 -17.64 13.77
CA ALA A 18 18.64 -16.79 12.75
C ALA A 18 19.16 -15.50 13.40
N GLU A 19 20.07 -14.81 12.71
CA GLU A 19 20.57 -13.50 13.12
C GLU A 19 19.49 -12.44 12.96
N ILE A 20 19.27 -11.66 14.01
CA ILE A 20 18.28 -10.59 14.06
C ILE A 20 18.94 -9.28 13.65
N PHE A 21 18.39 -8.66 12.61
CA PHE A 21 18.82 -7.37 12.09
C PHE A 21 18.07 -6.20 12.75
N HIS A 22 16.75 -6.33 12.95
CA HIS A 22 15.92 -5.26 13.50
C HIS A 22 14.90 -5.78 14.51
N GLN A 23 14.57 -4.97 15.52
CA GLN A 23 13.59 -5.31 16.55
C GLN A 23 12.74 -4.09 16.94
N LYS A 24 11.41 -4.23 16.94
CA LYS A 24 10.47 -3.19 17.41
C LYS A 24 9.29 -3.78 18.17
N TRP A 25 9.04 -3.22 19.35
CA TRP A 25 7.85 -3.53 20.14
C TRP A 25 6.60 -2.88 19.57
N SER A 26 5.47 -3.55 19.75
CA SER A 26 4.16 -2.95 19.57
C SER A 26 3.95 -1.83 20.59
N PRO A 27 3.38 -0.70 20.18
CA PRO A 27 3.11 0.43 21.07
C PRO A 27 1.97 0.16 22.05
N LYS A 28 1.11 -0.85 21.80
CA LYS A 28 -0.05 -1.16 22.66
C LYS A 28 -0.11 -2.62 23.12
N MET A 29 0.41 -3.56 22.34
CA MET A 29 0.29 -5.00 22.62
C MET A 29 1.60 -5.60 23.14
N ASP A 30 1.53 -6.80 23.74
CA ASP A 30 2.70 -7.59 24.18
C ASP A 30 3.36 -8.34 23.01
N LEU A 31 3.63 -7.61 21.93
CA LEU A 31 4.09 -8.16 20.67
C LEU A 31 5.41 -7.51 20.26
N LEU A 32 6.37 -8.33 19.86
CA LEU A 32 7.68 -7.94 19.39
C LEU A 32 7.85 -8.40 17.94
N ALA A 33 8.07 -7.44 17.05
CA ALA A 33 8.43 -7.70 15.66
C ALA A 33 9.96 -7.80 15.55
N LEU A 34 10.44 -8.90 14.99
CA LEU A 34 11.85 -9.17 14.74
C LEU A 34 12.06 -9.37 13.23
N VAL A 35 13.09 -8.75 12.68
CA VAL A 35 13.50 -8.93 11.28
C VAL A 35 14.83 -9.65 11.26
N THR A 36 14.93 -10.75 10.52
CA THR A 36 16.17 -11.50 10.37
C THR A 36 17.07 -10.93 9.29
N VAL A 37 18.36 -11.23 9.31
CA VAL A 37 19.31 -10.83 8.24
C VAL A 37 18.92 -11.45 6.88
N GLU A 38 18.28 -12.62 6.90
CA GLU A 38 17.74 -13.31 5.72
C GLU A 38 16.45 -12.65 5.18
N GLY A 39 15.86 -11.71 5.93
CA GLY A 39 14.68 -10.94 5.54
C GLY A 39 13.35 -11.59 5.92
N GLU A 40 13.35 -12.54 6.85
CA GLU A 40 12.10 -13.02 7.46
C GLU A 40 11.62 -12.05 8.53
N VAL A 41 10.30 -11.96 8.73
CA VAL A 41 9.72 -11.18 9.83
C VAL A 41 9.01 -12.13 10.79
N TRP A 42 9.42 -12.11 12.05
CA TRP A 42 8.85 -12.91 13.11
C TRP A 42 8.06 -12.01 14.04
N LEU A 43 6.78 -12.32 14.26
CA LEU A 43 6.03 -11.71 15.34
C LEU A 43 5.99 -12.64 16.56
N GLN A 44 6.47 -12.16 17.69
CA GLN A 44 6.55 -12.93 18.93
C GLN A 44 5.76 -12.26 20.06
N ARG A 45 5.17 -13.07 20.94
CA ARG A 45 4.63 -12.60 22.22
C ARG A 45 5.75 -12.42 23.25
N LEU A 46 5.46 -11.68 24.32
CA LEU A 46 6.32 -11.59 25.50
C LEU A 46 6.71 -12.96 26.08
N SER A 47 5.84 -13.98 25.98
CA SER A 47 6.12 -15.37 26.39
C SER A 47 7.00 -16.15 25.39
N TRP A 48 7.69 -15.47 24.49
CA TRP A 48 8.50 -16.03 23.39
C TRP A 48 7.77 -17.01 22.46
N LYS A 49 6.44 -16.90 22.36
CA LYS A 49 5.63 -17.70 21.44
C LYS A 49 5.47 -16.96 20.12
N ARG A 50 5.84 -17.61 19.01
CA ARG A 50 5.65 -17.08 17.66
C ARG A 50 4.15 -17.01 17.31
N VAL A 51 3.69 -15.85 16.87
CA VAL A 51 2.31 -15.59 16.44
C VAL A 51 2.17 -15.89 14.94
N TRP A 52 3.00 -15.26 14.12
CA TRP A 52 3.06 -15.48 12.67
C TRP A 52 4.47 -15.23 12.13
N LEU A 53 4.71 -15.66 10.90
CA LEU A 53 5.98 -15.62 10.18
C LEU A 53 5.71 -15.13 8.76
N ILE A 54 6.41 -14.07 8.35
CA ILE A 54 6.53 -13.70 6.95
C ILE A 54 7.82 -14.31 6.42
N SER A 55 7.69 -15.20 5.45
CA SER A 55 8.83 -15.90 4.85
C SER A 55 9.59 -14.99 3.89
N SER A 56 10.91 -15.19 3.79
CA SER A 56 11.77 -14.54 2.79
C SER A 56 11.36 -14.83 1.34
N ALA A 57 10.55 -15.88 1.10
CA ALA A 57 9.97 -16.17 -0.21
C ALA A 57 9.03 -15.05 -0.71
N GLU A 58 8.46 -14.24 0.20
CA GLU A 58 7.61 -13.10 -0.16
C GLU A 58 8.38 -11.82 -0.46
N GLY A 59 9.71 -11.85 -0.30
CA GLY A 59 10.62 -10.71 -0.40
C GLY A 59 11.51 -10.62 0.84
N ARG A 60 12.70 -10.01 0.68
CA ARG A 60 13.63 -9.76 1.79
C ARG A 60 13.21 -8.51 2.54
N ALA A 61 12.68 -8.66 3.75
CA ALA A 61 12.33 -7.53 4.61
C ALA A 61 13.59 -6.80 5.11
N VAL A 62 13.52 -5.47 5.18
CA VAL A 62 14.62 -4.59 5.56
C VAL A 62 14.30 -3.75 6.81
N SER A 63 13.05 -3.38 7.01
CA SER A 63 12.62 -2.58 8.16
C SER A 63 11.12 -2.75 8.44
N VAL A 64 10.71 -2.45 9.67
CA VAL A 64 9.32 -2.56 10.13
C VAL A 64 8.91 -1.36 10.96
N ALA A 65 7.65 -0.97 10.87
CA ALA A 65 7.05 0.05 11.72
C ALA A 65 5.63 -0.33 12.14
N TRP A 66 5.34 -0.17 13.42
CA TRP A 66 4.01 -0.38 13.98
C TRP A 66 3.16 0.85 13.76
N ARG A 67 1.94 0.67 13.27
CA ARG A 67 0.95 1.73 13.41
C ARG A 67 0.73 1.99 14.91
N PRO A 68 0.61 3.26 15.36
CA PRO A 68 0.48 3.58 16.78
C PRO A 68 -0.68 2.91 17.52
N ASP A 69 -1.73 2.51 16.80
CA ASP A 69 -2.83 1.74 17.36
C ASP A 69 -2.51 0.25 17.63
N GLY A 70 -1.37 -0.25 17.16
CA GLY A 70 -0.91 -1.62 17.31
C GLY A 70 -1.64 -2.65 16.46
N LYS A 71 -2.54 -2.24 15.56
CA LYS A 71 -3.36 -3.16 14.73
C LYS A 71 -2.74 -3.50 13.38
N ILE A 72 -1.85 -2.64 12.89
CA ILE A 72 -1.19 -2.81 11.59
C ILE A 72 0.33 -2.77 11.77
N LEU A 73 1.02 -3.65 11.05
CA LEU A 73 2.48 -3.64 10.89
C LEU A 73 2.84 -3.33 9.45
N ALA A 74 3.56 -2.23 9.23
CA ALA A 74 4.22 -1.97 7.96
C ALA A 74 5.52 -2.78 7.90
N VAL A 75 5.70 -3.51 6.80
CA VAL A 75 6.91 -4.25 6.48
C VAL A 75 7.44 -3.75 5.15
N ALA A 76 8.67 -3.26 5.16
CA ALA A 76 9.33 -2.78 3.96
C ALA A 76 10.30 -3.82 3.43
N PHE A 77 10.33 -3.98 2.10
CA PHE A 77 11.10 -4.97 1.39
C PHE A 77 12.18 -4.32 0.52
N ILE A 78 13.23 -5.08 0.25
CA ILE A 78 14.38 -4.60 -0.54
C ILE A 78 14.01 -4.24 -1.99
N ASP A 79 12.89 -4.76 -2.51
CA ASP A 79 12.42 -4.49 -3.87
C ASP A 79 11.64 -3.18 -3.99
N GLY A 80 11.55 -2.38 -2.91
CA GLY A 80 10.79 -1.14 -2.88
C GLY A 80 9.33 -1.31 -2.49
N LYS A 81 8.86 -2.53 -2.25
CA LYS A 81 7.50 -2.76 -1.78
C LYS A 81 7.40 -2.53 -0.28
N ILE A 82 6.31 -1.89 0.14
CA ILE A 82 5.87 -1.78 1.52
C ILE A 82 4.52 -2.47 1.63
N LYS A 83 4.42 -3.48 2.47
CA LYS A 83 3.18 -4.19 2.74
C LYS A 83 2.66 -3.85 4.13
N LEU A 84 1.38 -3.58 4.23
CA LEU A 84 0.68 -3.38 5.50
C LEU A 84 -0.04 -4.66 5.88
N PHE A 85 0.24 -5.19 7.05
CA PHE A 85 -0.34 -6.44 7.53
C PHE A 85 -1.24 -6.22 8.73
N ASP A 86 -2.37 -6.91 8.73
CA ASP A 86 -3.25 -7.04 9.88
C ASP A 86 -2.64 -8.00 10.91
N ILE A 87 -2.52 -7.52 12.15
CA ILE A 87 -1.95 -8.29 13.26
C ILE A 87 -2.86 -9.43 13.71
N GLU A 88 -4.18 -9.30 13.59
CA GLU A 88 -5.13 -10.33 14.03
C GLU A 88 -5.19 -11.49 13.03
N ASN A 89 -5.23 -11.17 11.74
CA ASN A 89 -5.47 -12.15 10.67
C ASN A 89 -4.20 -12.58 9.92
N ALA A 90 -3.08 -11.89 10.12
CA ALA A 90 -1.82 -12.11 9.38
C ALA A 90 -1.96 -11.92 7.85
N GLU A 91 -2.95 -11.14 7.41
CA GLU A 91 -3.21 -10.86 6.00
C GLU A 91 -2.60 -9.55 5.54
N CYS A 92 -2.10 -9.53 4.31
CA CYS A 92 -1.63 -8.32 3.65
C CYS A 92 -2.85 -7.48 3.21
N VAL A 93 -3.05 -6.34 3.85
CA VAL A 93 -4.19 -5.43 3.61
C VAL A 93 -3.91 -4.46 2.48
N HIS A 94 -2.66 -4.03 2.34
CA HIS A 94 -2.29 -3.02 1.35
C HIS A 94 -0.83 -3.20 0.91
N VAL A 95 -0.56 -2.86 -0.35
CA VAL A 95 0.78 -2.87 -0.92
C VAL A 95 1.03 -1.54 -1.60
N THR A 96 2.12 -0.91 -1.22
CA THR A 96 2.63 0.33 -1.79
C THR A 96 4.01 0.07 -2.38
N GLU A 97 4.37 0.78 -3.44
CA GLU A 97 5.67 0.63 -4.09
C GLU A 97 6.38 1.97 -4.21
N ILE A 98 7.67 1.99 -3.86
CA ILE A 98 8.58 3.12 -4.05
C ILE A 98 9.69 2.74 -5.05
N GLU A 99 10.32 3.74 -5.69
CA GLU A 99 11.32 3.54 -6.77
C GLU A 99 12.71 3.03 -6.29
N SER A 100 12.86 2.76 -5.01
CA SER A 100 14.13 2.66 -4.28
C SER A 100 14.02 1.75 -3.08
N THR A 101 15.16 1.41 -2.47
CA THR A 101 15.18 0.52 -1.30
C THR A 101 14.83 1.33 -0.05
N PRO A 102 13.76 0.98 0.69
CA PRO A 102 13.45 1.61 1.96
C PRO A 102 14.49 1.21 3.01
N MET A 103 15.07 2.19 3.69
CA MET A 103 16.10 2.00 4.71
C MET A 103 15.58 2.19 6.13
N SER A 104 14.66 3.14 6.32
CA SER A 104 14.06 3.44 7.63
C SER A 104 12.57 3.68 7.52
N LEU A 105 11.85 3.22 8.55
CA LEU A 105 10.41 3.42 8.69
C LEU A 105 10.11 3.93 10.10
N ASP A 106 9.30 4.98 10.17
CA ASP A 106 8.75 5.50 11.40
C ASP A 106 7.27 5.84 11.21
N TRP A 107 6.42 5.44 12.15
CA TRP A 107 4.98 5.64 12.04
C TRP A 107 4.47 6.31 13.29
N ILE A 108 3.95 7.52 13.11
CA ILE A 108 3.44 8.37 14.18
C ILE A 108 1.94 8.66 14.00
N GLU A 109 1.29 8.98 15.09
CA GLU A 109 -0.11 9.43 15.17
C GLU A 109 -0.07 10.77 15.88
N GLU A 110 -0.86 11.71 15.37
CA GLU A 110 -0.95 13.06 15.89
C GLU A 110 -1.28 13.04 17.39
N GLY A 111 -0.41 13.64 18.21
CA GLY A 111 -0.62 13.73 19.64
C GLY A 111 -1.66 14.80 19.97
N LYS A 112 -2.82 14.41 20.51
CA LYS A 112 -3.71 15.40 21.16
C LYS A 112 -3.01 15.97 22.38
N GLU A 113 -2.52 17.21 22.30
CA GLU A 113 -2.37 18.03 23.50
C GLU A 113 -3.75 18.14 24.14
N LYS A 114 -3.97 17.35 25.21
CA LYS A 114 -5.15 17.53 26.04
C LYS A 114 -4.95 18.82 26.81
N ASP A 115 -5.29 19.94 26.18
CA ASP A 115 -5.57 21.17 26.90
C ASP A 115 -6.71 20.88 27.88
N LEU A 116 -6.35 20.60 29.14
CA LEU A 116 -7.28 20.28 30.24
C LEU A 116 -8.23 21.44 30.60
N ASN A 117 -8.21 22.55 29.84
CA ASN A 117 -8.91 23.79 30.17
C ASN A 117 -10.07 24.15 29.22
N ASP A 118 -10.31 23.44 28.13
CA ASP A 118 -11.35 23.85 27.16
C ASP A 118 -12.65 23.03 27.28
N ILE A 119 -13.37 23.24 28.37
CA ILE A 119 -14.72 22.69 28.61
C ILE A 119 -15.76 23.50 27.82
N SER A 120 -15.73 23.41 26.49
CA SER A 120 -16.85 23.84 25.64
C SER A 120 -17.40 22.64 24.84
N ALA A 121 -18.65 22.30 25.13
CA ALA A 121 -19.34 21.11 24.62
C ALA A 121 -19.60 21.12 23.10
N ASP A 122 -19.31 22.24 22.42
CA ASP A 122 -19.56 22.41 20.97
C ASP A 122 -18.41 21.87 20.08
N LYS A 123 -17.25 21.48 20.65
CA LYS A 123 -16.11 20.91 19.89
C LYS A 123 -16.16 19.38 19.67
N ASN A 124 -17.19 18.68 20.16
CA ASN A 124 -17.29 17.22 20.03
C ASN A 124 -17.93 16.73 18.71
N LEU A 125 -18.22 17.63 17.76
CA LEU A 125 -18.66 17.23 16.43
C LEU A 125 -17.43 16.91 15.57
N PRO A 126 -17.38 15.74 14.90
CA PRO A 126 -16.28 15.42 14.00
C PRO A 126 -16.16 16.49 12.91
N PHE A 127 -14.93 16.90 12.58
CA PHE A 127 -14.68 17.84 11.48
C PHE A 127 -15.33 17.39 10.17
N PHE A 128 -15.37 16.07 9.97
CA PHE A 128 -16.07 15.43 8.87
C PHE A 128 -16.77 14.16 9.36
N VAL A 129 -18.06 14.00 9.03
CA VAL A 129 -18.83 12.80 9.37
C VAL A 129 -19.04 11.99 8.10
N GLU A 130 -18.30 10.90 7.97
CA GLU A 130 -18.49 9.94 6.88
C GLU A 130 -19.87 9.29 7.00
N LYS A 131 -20.74 9.54 6.02
CA LYS A 131 -22.09 8.97 5.95
C LYS A 131 -22.37 8.27 4.62
N SER A 132 -21.37 8.12 3.76
CA SER A 132 -21.51 7.50 2.45
C SER A 132 -22.17 6.12 2.53
N GLU A 133 -21.85 5.33 3.54
CA GLU A 133 -22.44 3.99 3.77
C GLU A 133 -23.96 3.98 3.98
N LEU A 134 -24.55 5.09 4.42
CA LEU A 134 -26.00 5.19 4.62
C LEU A 134 -26.75 5.37 3.30
N TYR A 135 -26.08 5.89 2.27
CA TYR A 135 -26.71 6.31 1.02
C TYR A 135 -26.23 5.51 -0.19
N LEU A 136 -24.97 5.05 -0.17
CA LEU A 136 -24.38 4.29 -1.27
C LEU A 136 -24.75 2.80 -1.18
N PRO A 137 -25.04 2.15 -2.31
CA PRO A 137 -25.26 0.72 -2.34
C PRO A 137 -23.98 -0.02 -1.94
N SER A 138 -24.11 -1.05 -1.10
CA SER A 138 -22.99 -1.91 -0.74
C SER A 138 -22.48 -2.66 -1.97
N LEU A 139 -21.18 -2.58 -2.24
CA LEU A 139 -20.55 -3.33 -3.33
C LEU A 139 -20.57 -4.83 -3.02
N SER A 140 -21.17 -5.61 -3.92
CA SER A 140 -21.19 -7.07 -3.83
C SER A 140 -19.85 -7.68 -4.25
N HIS A 141 -19.49 -8.84 -3.68
CA HIS A 141 -18.28 -9.55 -4.06
C HIS A 141 -18.28 -9.93 -5.55
N LEU A 142 -17.13 -9.75 -6.19
CA LEU A 142 -16.91 -10.23 -7.55
C LEU A 142 -16.91 -11.77 -7.58
N PRO A 143 -17.47 -12.41 -8.62
CA PRO A 143 -17.31 -13.84 -8.83
C PRO A 143 -15.82 -14.15 -9.00
N LYS A 144 -15.25 -15.03 -8.15
CA LYS A 144 -13.85 -15.43 -8.30
C LYS A 144 -13.68 -16.15 -9.64
N SER A 145 -12.84 -15.60 -10.53
CA SER A 145 -12.47 -16.24 -11.80
C SER A 145 -11.78 -17.58 -11.50
N THR A 146 -12.28 -18.67 -12.10
CA THR A 146 -11.77 -20.04 -11.96
C THR A 146 -10.37 -20.27 -12.55
N GLY A 147 -9.66 -19.22 -12.99
CA GLY A 147 -8.36 -19.29 -13.65
C GLY A 147 -7.11 -19.22 -12.76
N ALA A 148 -7.22 -18.80 -11.50
CA ALA A 148 -6.05 -18.65 -10.61
C ALA A 148 -5.78 -19.89 -9.74
N LEU A 149 -5.36 -20.99 -10.38
CA LEU A 149 -5.11 -22.29 -9.72
C LEU A 149 -3.84 -22.38 -8.84
N PHE A 150 -3.21 -21.27 -8.43
CA PHE A 150 -1.99 -21.31 -7.59
C PHE A 150 -1.90 -20.25 -6.48
N TYR A 151 -3.03 -19.79 -5.94
CA TYR A 151 -3.03 -19.22 -4.59
C TYR A 151 -3.80 -20.14 -3.66
N LYS A 152 -3.04 -20.63 -2.67
CA LYS A 152 -3.43 -21.61 -1.66
C LYS A 152 -4.76 -21.22 -1.02
N GLU A 153 -5.73 -22.13 -1.10
CA GLU A 153 -6.96 -22.11 -0.30
C GLU A 153 -6.60 -21.98 1.19
N VAL A 154 -6.95 -20.85 1.81
CA VAL A 154 -7.23 -20.76 3.24
C VAL A 154 -8.44 -19.84 3.42
N SER A 155 -9.48 -20.40 4.05
CA SER A 155 -10.70 -19.78 4.58
C SER A 155 -11.62 -18.99 3.63
N GLN A 156 -12.70 -19.68 3.23
CA GLN A 156 -14.03 -19.07 3.18
C GLN A 156 -14.40 -18.55 4.58
N GLU A 157 -14.37 -17.23 4.76
CA GLU A 157 -15.22 -16.39 5.61
C GLU A 157 -14.63 -14.96 5.50
N ASP A 158 -15.45 -14.00 5.06
CA ASP A 158 -15.18 -12.56 5.06
C ASP A 158 -13.80 -12.05 4.55
N SER A 159 -13.50 -12.16 3.25
CA SER A 159 -12.48 -11.26 2.65
C SER A 159 -13.09 -9.85 2.47
N ASP A 160 -13.23 -9.20 3.60
CA ASP A 160 -13.80 -7.88 3.84
C ASP A 160 -12.79 -6.78 3.46
N ASP A 161 -12.09 -6.90 2.33
CA ASP A 161 -10.98 -6.00 1.97
C ASP A 161 -11.43 -4.54 1.89
N HIS A 162 -12.68 -4.29 1.45
CA HIS A 162 -13.29 -2.96 1.49
C HIS A 162 -13.62 -2.46 2.89
N LYS A 163 -13.72 -3.31 3.92
CA LYS A 163 -13.92 -2.90 5.32
C LYS A 163 -12.62 -2.64 6.07
N LYS A 164 -11.48 -3.17 5.62
CA LYS A 164 -10.19 -3.00 6.31
C LYS A 164 -9.62 -1.58 6.19
N MET A 165 -9.88 -0.88 5.08
CA MET A 165 -9.64 0.57 4.92
C MET A 165 -10.61 1.44 5.75
N LYS A 166 -11.70 0.88 6.29
CA LYS A 166 -12.70 1.65 7.06
C LYS A 166 -12.33 1.80 8.54
N CYS A 167 -11.37 1.03 9.02
CA CYS A 167 -10.84 1.11 10.38
C CYS A 167 -9.60 2.03 10.46
N LEU A 168 -9.58 3.11 9.68
CA LEU A 168 -8.57 4.15 9.85
C LEU A 168 -8.87 4.96 11.12
N PRO A 169 -7.85 5.28 11.93
CA PRO A 169 -8.04 6.12 13.10
C PRO A 169 -8.63 7.47 12.70
N GLU A 170 -9.33 8.12 13.64
CA GLU A 170 -9.82 9.49 13.42
C GLU A 170 -8.65 10.47 13.29
N GLU A 171 -7.64 10.29 14.14
CA GLU A 171 -6.40 11.08 14.20
C GLU A 171 -5.51 10.80 12.98
N LEU A 172 -4.83 11.84 12.50
CA LEU A 172 -3.92 11.71 11.37
C LEU A 172 -2.73 10.85 11.79
N SER A 173 -2.44 9.81 11.01
CA SER A 173 -1.22 9.02 11.19
C SER A 173 -0.33 9.16 9.96
N VAL A 174 0.98 9.28 10.19
CA VAL A 174 1.98 9.51 9.16
C VAL A 174 3.03 8.41 9.25
N LEU A 175 3.21 7.67 8.16
CA LEU A 175 4.30 6.73 7.96
C LEU A 175 5.40 7.44 7.15
N ALA A 176 6.51 7.76 7.80
CA ALA A 176 7.69 8.33 7.17
C ALA A 176 8.66 7.21 6.75
N ILE A 177 9.14 7.31 5.51
CA ILE A 177 10.03 6.31 4.90
C ILE A 177 11.25 7.03 4.33
N GLY A 178 12.45 6.65 4.77
CA GLY A 178 13.71 7.08 4.17
C GLY A 178 14.27 6.00 3.24
N ASP A 179 14.76 6.38 2.05
CA ASP A 179 15.31 5.44 1.08
C ASP A 179 16.84 5.50 0.90
N ASP A 180 17.39 4.55 0.14
CA ASP A 180 18.81 4.44 -0.20
C ASP A 180 19.30 5.46 -1.24
N LYS A 181 18.39 6.23 -1.87
CA LYS A 181 18.71 7.27 -2.86
C LYS A 181 18.58 8.69 -2.28
N GLY A 182 18.31 8.82 -1.00
CA GLY A 182 18.22 10.11 -0.31
C GLY A 182 16.85 10.77 -0.42
N LYS A 183 15.79 10.06 -0.82
CA LYS A 183 14.42 10.58 -0.75
C LYS A 183 13.74 10.18 0.56
N ILE A 184 12.88 11.06 1.03
CA ILE A 184 11.97 10.85 2.15
C ILE A 184 10.56 10.83 1.59
N HIS A 185 9.79 9.79 1.89
CA HIS A 185 8.39 9.63 1.47
C HIS A 185 7.50 9.65 2.71
N LEU A 186 6.46 10.48 2.70
CA LEU A 186 5.47 10.57 3.78
C LEU A 186 4.15 10.00 3.29
N PHE A 187 3.68 8.95 3.97
CA PHE A 187 2.42 8.28 3.68
C PHE A 187 1.40 8.53 4.79
N LEU A 188 0.30 9.20 4.47
CA LEU A 188 -0.84 9.33 5.39
C LEU A 188 -1.56 7.99 5.51
N TYR A 189 -1.75 7.54 6.75
CA TYR A 189 -2.29 6.23 7.10
C TYR A 189 -1.52 5.03 6.50
N GLY A 190 -0.30 5.25 6.00
CA GLY A 190 0.47 4.23 5.28
C GLY A 190 -0.04 3.94 3.86
N ILE A 191 -1.04 4.69 3.38
CA ILE A 191 -1.73 4.43 2.11
C ILE A 191 -1.46 5.55 1.12
N PHE A 192 -1.76 6.79 1.49
CA PHE A 192 -1.69 7.94 0.58
C PHE A 192 -0.33 8.62 0.70
N LEU A 193 0.49 8.56 -0.36
CA LEU A 193 1.70 9.38 -0.45
C LEU A 193 1.29 10.86 -0.46
N CYS A 194 1.63 11.61 0.58
CA CYS A 194 1.33 13.05 0.64
C CYS A 194 2.54 13.94 0.32
N ALA A 195 3.76 13.44 0.51
CA ALA A 195 4.96 14.20 0.17
C ALA A 195 6.11 13.27 -0.19
N SER A 196 6.92 13.69 -1.15
CA SER A 196 8.23 13.13 -1.47
C SER A 196 9.27 14.25 -1.49
N LEU A 197 10.28 14.15 -0.63
CA LEU A 197 11.34 15.15 -0.43
C LEU A 197 12.67 14.57 -0.84
N ASN A 198 13.50 15.34 -1.56
CA ASN A 198 14.82 14.91 -1.96
C ASN A 198 15.89 15.61 -1.13
N THR A 199 16.58 14.86 -0.27
CA THR A 199 17.64 15.43 0.60
C THR A 199 18.85 15.92 -0.19
N VAL A 200 19.05 15.43 -1.42
CA VAL A 200 20.12 15.86 -2.33
C VAL A 200 19.95 17.34 -2.73
N ASP A 201 18.72 17.86 -2.74
CA ASP A 201 18.45 19.25 -3.15
C ASP A 201 18.91 20.27 -2.10
N VAL A 202 19.01 19.83 -0.85
CA VAL A 202 19.35 20.67 0.30
C VAL A 202 20.83 20.52 0.68
N LEU A 203 21.41 19.34 0.48
CA LEU A 203 22.81 19.07 0.80
C LEU A 203 23.77 19.63 -0.28
N PRO A 204 24.95 20.15 0.08
CA PRO A 204 25.91 20.69 -0.88
C PRO A 204 26.42 19.59 -1.85
N LYS A 205 26.09 19.79 -3.14
CA LYS A 205 26.47 19.03 -4.37
C LYS A 205 27.34 17.75 -4.22
N HIS A 206 26.63 16.62 -4.25
CA HIS A 206 26.94 15.26 -4.80
C HIS A 206 28.12 14.48 -4.18
N SER A 207 28.03 13.18 -3.87
CA SER A 207 27.31 12.04 -4.47
C SER A 207 26.93 10.97 -3.43
N ASP A 208 25.87 10.21 -3.71
CA ASP A 208 25.22 9.16 -2.90
C ASP A 208 24.79 9.60 -1.50
N CYS A 209 23.48 9.82 -1.36
CA CYS A 209 22.82 10.09 -0.09
C CYS A 209 21.96 8.89 0.30
N GLU A 210 22.10 8.40 1.53
CA GLU A 210 21.29 7.31 2.09
C GLU A 210 20.56 7.84 3.32
N VAL A 211 19.23 7.72 3.40
CA VAL A 211 18.47 8.15 4.60
C VAL A 211 18.51 7.02 5.64
N ILE A 212 19.36 7.18 6.66
CA ILE A 212 19.56 6.16 7.70
C ILE A 212 18.37 6.09 8.65
N SER A 213 17.81 7.24 8.99
CA SER A 213 16.72 7.36 9.96
C SER A 213 15.89 8.59 9.64
N VAL A 214 14.58 8.44 9.77
CA VAL A 214 13.58 9.50 9.61
C VAL A 214 12.65 9.46 10.81
N SER A 215 12.24 10.63 11.30
CA SER A 215 11.24 10.74 12.35
C SER A 215 10.47 12.06 12.24
N VAL A 216 9.16 12.00 12.46
CA VAL A 216 8.24 13.13 12.44
C VAL A 216 7.83 13.41 13.88
N SER A 217 7.73 14.68 14.28
CA SER A 217 7.30 15.06 15.62
C SER A 217 5.82 14.76 15.88
N CYS A 218 5.41 14.62 17.14
CA CYS A 218 4.04 14.23 17.51
C CYS A 218 3.00 15.30 17.16
N ASP A 219 3.44 16.56 17.15
CA ASP A 219 2.67 17.73 16.71
C ASP A 219 2.73 17.95 15.19
N LEU A 220 3.44 17.09 14.46
CA LEU A 220 3.66 17.11 13.01
C LEU A 220 4.38 18.36 12.48
N LYS A 221 4.93 19.23 13.33
CA LYS A 221 5.58 20.49 12.92
C LYS A 221 7.01 20.31 12.41
N VAL A 222 7.72 19.29 12.87
CA VAL A 222 9.13 19.08 12.54
C VAL A 222 9.33 17.68 11.98
N LEU A 223 9.90 17.62 10.78
CA LEU A 223 10.41 16.39 10.19
C LEU A 223 11.95 16.38 10.31
N SER A 224 12.48 15.31 10.89
CA SER A 224 13.92 15.13 11.09
C SER A 224 14.43 13.92 10.32
N ALA A 225 15.61 14.05 9.71
CA ALA A 225 16.26 12.96 8.99
C ALA A 225 17.76 12.95 9.22
N VAL A 226 18.32 11.76 9.43
CA VAL A 226 19.78 11.54 9.46
C VAL A 226 20.18 10.92 8.12
N VAL A 227 20.99 11.66 7.37
CA VAL A 227 21.40 11.32 6.00
C VAL A 227 22.89 11.01 5.97
N LYS A 228 23.25 9.87 5.42
CA LYS A 228 24.64 9.50 5.11
C LYS A 228 25.01 10.08 3.76
N THR A 229 26.13 10.78 3.67
CA THR A 229 26.64 11.32 2.40
C THR A 229 28.14 11.04 2.27
N SER A 230 28.65 10.91 1.05
CA SER A 230 30.08 10.70 0.81
C SER A 230 30.81 12.02 0.67
N VAL A 231 31.96 12.18 1.33
CA VAL A 231 32.75 13.42 1.22
C VAL A 231 33.57 13.41 -0.08
N PRO A 232 33.44 14.42 -0.95
CA PRO A 232 34.15 14.48 -2.22
C PRO A 232 35.67 14.38 -2.05
N GLY A 233 36.31 13.49 -2.81
CA GLY A 233 37.77 13.34 -2.80
C GLY A 233 38.33 12.57 -1.60
N SER A 234 37.48 11.99 -0.75
CA SER A 234 37.90 11.10 0.33
C SER A 234 37.08 9.80 0.31
N ASP A 235 37.62 8.76 0.91
CA ASP A 235 36.89 7.50 1.13
C ASP A 235 35.95 7.53 2.34
N LYS A 236 35.76 8.71 2.94
CA LYS A 236 35.00 8.88 4.18
C LYS A 236 33.56 9.24 3.88
N LYS A 237 32.65 8.73 4.71
CA LYS A 237 31.24 9.10 4.71
C LYS A 237 30.99 10.07 5.87
N VAL A 238 29.98 10.92 5.78
CA VAL A 238 29.56 11.84 6.84
C VAL A 238 28.09 11.61 7.08
N ALA A 239 27.65 11.64 8.35
CA ALA A 239 26.22 11.77 8.61
C ALA A 239 25.87 13.23 8.88
N MET A 240 24.78 13.64 8.25
CA MET A 240 24.17 14.96 8.33
C MET A 240 22.83 14.82 9.02
N LEU A 241 22.50 15.78 9.89
CA LEU A 241 21.15 15.97 10.38
C LEU A 241 20.47 17.03 9.52
N VAL A 242 19.30 16.68 8.99
CA VAL A 242 18.48 17.56 8.16
C VAL A 242 17.15 17.76 8.86
N LEU A 243 16.78 19.01 9.10
CA LEU A 243 15.52 19.39 9.73
C LEU A 243 14.65 20.15 8.74
N TYR A 244 13.43 19.65 8.62
CA TYR A 244 12.39 20.23 7.79
C TYR A 244 11.30 20.81 8.68
N ASP A 245 10.79 21.94 8.23
CA ASP A 245 9.57 22.54 8.74
C ASP A 245 8.40 21.90 8.01
N SER A 246 7.52 21.23 8.76
CA SER A 246 6.32 20.57 8.28
C SER A 246 5.06 21.16 8.91
N GLU A 247 5.06 22.45 9.28
CA GLU A 247 3.91 23.17 9.88
C GLU A 247 2.60 23.01 9.07
N LEU A 248 2.66 22.84 7.74
CA LEU A 248 1.47 22.55 6.93
C LEU A 248 0.75 21.26 7.38
N LEU A 249 1.48 20.23 7.78
CA LEU A 249 0.90 18.96 8.26
C LEU A 249 0.19 19.14 9.61
N SER A 250 0.73 20.01 10.46
CA SER A 250 0.17 20.33 11.78
C SER A 250 -1.06 21.23 11.66
N SER A 251 -0.93 22.34 10.91
CA SER A 251 -1.99 23.33 10.75
C SER A 251 -3.23 22.82 10.01
N ARG A 252 -3.05 21.86 9.09
CA ARG A 252 -4.12 21.27 8.26
C ARG A 252 -4.33 19.78 8.50
N CYS A 253 -4.04 19.29 9.71
CA CYS A 253 -4.08 17.87 10.04
C CYS A 253 -5.47 17.24 9.79
N LEU A 254 -6.54 17.96 10.14
CA LEU A 254 -7.93 17.51 9.97
C LEU A 254 -8.32 17.44 8.48
N GLU A 255 -7.97 18.46 7.71
CA GLU A 255 -8.21 18.53 6.27
C GLU A 255 -7.45 17.42 5.54
N LEU A 256 -6.16 17.23 5.86
CA LEU A 256 -5.32 16.16 5.34
C LEU A 256 -5.86 14.78 5.68
N ALA A 257 -6.35 14.58 6.90
CA ALA A 257 -6.96 13.34 7.34
C ALA A 257 -8.17 12.97 6.46
N VAL A 258 -9.05 13.94 6.18
CA VAL A 258 -10.24 13.72 5.34
C VAL A 258 -9.85 13.45 3.89
N VAL A 259 -8.95 14.27 3.32
CA VAL A 259 -8.50 14.09 1.94
C VAL A 259 -7.82 12.74 1.75
N ALA A 260 -6.93 12.34 2.66
CA ALA A 260 -6.25 11.04 2.59
C ALA A 260 -7.23 9.87 2.67
N LYS A 261 -8.24 9.94 3.56
CA LYS A 261 -9.31 8.92 3.64
C LYS A 261 -10.08 8.82 2.33
N LYS A 262 -10.49 9.96 1.75
CA LYS A 262 -11.24 9.99 0.48
C LYS A 262 -10.42 9.48 -0.71
N ILE A 263 -9.15 9.85 -0.79
CA ILE A 263 -8.25 9.34 -1.84
C ILE A 263 -8.04 7.83 -1.67
N GLY A 264 -7.89 7.35 -0.43
CA GLY A 264 -7.85 5.93 -0.11
C GLY A 264 -9.10 5.17 -0.59
N GLU A 265 -10.29 5.69 -0.26
CA GLU A 265 -11.57 5.14 -0.75
C GLU A 265 -11.63 5.09 -2.28
N VAL A 266 -11.29 6.19 -2.96
CA VAL A 266 -11.27 6.24 -4.43
C VAL A 266 -10.30 5.21 -5.01
N THR A 267 -9.13 5.03 -4.41
CA THR A 267 -8.13 4.05 -4.87
C THR A 267 -8.66 2.61 -4.75
N SER A 268 -9.25 2.26 -3.61
CA SER A 268 -9.86 0.93 -3.42
C SER A 268 -11.04 0.67 -4.38
N LEU A 269 -11.84 1.70 -4.66
CA LEU A 269 -12.93 1.61 -5.62
C LEU A 269 -12.41 1.46 -7.05
N MET A 270 -11.28 2.09 -7.40
CA MET A 270 -10.63 1.90 -8.70
C MET A 270 -10.12 0.46 -8.87
N ASP A 271 -9.52 -0.14 -7.84
CA ASP A 271 -9.12 -1.55 -7.89
C ASP A 271 -10.32 -2.47 -8.13
N TYR A 272 -11.46 -2.22 -7.47
CA TYR A 272 -12.70 -2.95 -7.72
C TYR A 272 -13.24 -2.74 -9.14
N PHE A 273 -13.17 -1.50 -9.63
CA PHE A 273 -13.59 -1.15 -10.99
C PHE A 273 -12.77 -1.92 -12.04
N ASP A 274 -11.45 -1.98 -11.89
CA ASP A 274 -10.57 -2.71 -12.80
C ASP A 274 -10.79 -4.21 -12.75
N ASN A 275 -10.92 -4.77 -11.54
CA ASN A 275 -11.24 -6.18 -11.38
C ASN A 275 -12.60 -6.54 -12.01
N THR A 276 -13.58 -5.62 -11.97
CA THR A 276 -14.87 -5.81 -12.64
C THR A 276 -14.73 -5.80 -14.15
N LEU A 277 -13.97 -4.85 -14.71
CA LEU A 277 -13.70 -4.78 -16.15
C LEU A 277 -12.95 -6.02 -16.65
N GLN A 278 -11.96 -6.49 -15.88
CA GLN A 278 -11.23 -7.71 -16.20
C GLN A 278 -12.17 -8.94 -16.21
N ALA A 279 -13.02 -9.09 -15.18
CA ALA A 279 -14.00 -10.18 -15.15
C ALA A 279 -14.99 -10.15 -16.33
N MET A 280 -15.36 -8.95 -16.80
CA MET A 280 -16.18 -8.79 -18.00
C MET A 280 -15.42 -9.19 -19.28
N SER A 281 -14.13 -8.83 -19.36
CA SER A 281 -13.25 -9.23 -20.46
C SER A 281 -13.04 -10.75 -20.50
N ASP A 282 -12.79 -11.38 -19.35
CA ASP A 282 -12.62 -12.83 -19.24
C ASP A 282 -13.89 -13.57 -19.71
N ALA A 283 -15.06 -13.15 -19.24
CA ALA A 283 -16.35 -13.73 -19.65
C ALA A 283 -16.63 -13.56 -21.15
N TRP A 284 -16.08 -12.51 -21.76
CA TRP A 284 -16.14 -12.30 -23.20
C TRP A 284 -15.17 -13.22 -23.96
N GLU A 285 -13.95 -13.39 -23.46
CA GLU A 285 -12.96 -14.30 -24.06
C GLU A 285 -13.46 -15.76 -24.05
N ASP A 286 -14.19 -16.17 -23.02
CA ASP A 286 -14.85 -17.48 -22.97
C ASP A 286 -15.84 -17.69 -24.14
N ILE A 287 -16.61 -16.65 -24.52
CA ILE A 287 -17.51 -16.70 -25.69
C ILE A 287 -16.72 -16.90 -26.98
N LEU A 288 -15.64 -16.12 -27.15
CA LEU A 288 -14.79 -16.20 -28.35
C LEU A 288 -14.16 -17.59 -28.47
N LEU A 289 -13.66 -18.13 -27.36
CA LEU A 289 -13.06 -19.46 -27.33
C LEU A 289 -14.06 -20.54 -27.75
N GLU A 290 -15.29 -20.51 -27.24
CA GLU A 290 -16.29 -21.49 -27.62
C GLU A 290 -16.70 -21.40 -29.11
N MET A 291 -16.88 -20.19 -29.63
CA MET A 291 -17.17 -19.97 -31.05
C MET A 291 -16.03 -20.48 -31.92
N ASP A 292 -14.78 -20.16 -31.56
CA ASP A 292 -13.60 -20.60 -32.30
C ASP A 292 -13.45 -22.13 -32.28
N THR A 293 -13.69 -22.80 -31.14
CA THR A 293 -13.59 -24.27 -31.08
C THR A 293 -14.60 -24.98 -32.00
N LYS A 294 -15.74 -24.35 -32.30
CA LYS A 294 -16.82 -24.95 -33.09
C LYS A 294 -16.82 -24.54 -34.55
N LEU A 295 -16.46 -23.30 -34.87
CA LEU A 295 -16.66 -22.75 -36.20
C LEU A 295 -15.35 -22.56 -36.97
N THR A 296 -14.19 -22.45 -36.32
CA THR A 296 -12.92 -22.07 -36.99
C THR A 296 -12.44 -23.11 -38.00
N LYS A 297 -12.61 -24.40 -37.70
CA LYS A 297 -12.27 -25.46 -38.66
C LYS A 297 -13.08 -25.34 -39.95
N PHE A 298 -14.39 -25.17 -39.81
CA PHE A 298 -15.30 -24.97 -40.95
C PHE A 298 -14.96 -23.68 -41.70
N ALA A 299 -14.72 -22.57 -40.97
CA ALA A 299 -14.35 -21.30 -41.56
C ALA A 299 -13.08 -21.37 -42.41
N ALA A 300 -12.03 -22.04 -41.92
CA ALA A 300 -10.78 -22.23 -42.64
C ALA A 300 -10.97 -23.07 -43.92
N GLU A 301 -11.76 -24.15 -43.85
CA GLU A 301 -12.11 -24.98 -45.00
C GLU A 301 -12.89 -24.20 -46.08
N ARG A 302 -13.71 -23.21 -45.70
CA ARG A 302 -14.43 -22.35 -46.64
C ARG A 302 -13.58 -21.25 -47.26
N LEU A 303 -12.73 -20.62 -46.44
CA LEU A 303 -11.77 -19.60 -46.90
C LEU A 303 -10.83 -20.16 -47.98
N THR A 304 -10.32 -21.38 -47.79
CA THR A 304 -9.47 -22.06 -48.80
C THR A 304 -10.21 -22.37 -50.11
N ALA A 305 -11.54 -22.56 -50.03
CA ALA A 305 -12.40 -22.76 -51.19
C ALA A 305 -12.86 -21.45 -51.87
N GLY A 306 -12.45 -20.28 -51.36
CA GLY A 306 -12.86 -18.96 -51.88
C GLY A 306 -14.30 -18.56 -51.53
N SER A 307 -14.91 -19.21 -50.52
CA SER A 307 -16.24 -18.92 -49.98
C SER A 307 -16.12 -18.38 -48.55
N SER A 308 -17.19 -17.77 -48.02
CA SER A 308 -17.26 -17.36 -46.61
C SER A 308 -18.36 -18.11 -45.86
N VAL A 309 -18.19 -18.23 -44.53
CA VAL A 309 -19.22 -18.80 -43.65
C VAL A 309 -20.53 -18.02 -43.76
N SER A 310 -20.43 -16.70 -43.84
CA SER A 310 -21.57 -15.80 -44.01
C SER A 310 -22.33 -16.08 -45.32
N ASP A 311 -21.63 -16.29 -46.43
CA ASP A 311 -22.26 -16.55 -47.74
C ASP A 311 -23.01 -17.88 -47.78
N GLU A 312 -22.47 -18.93 -47.15
CA GLU A 312 -23.13 -20.23 -47.09
C GLU A 312 -24.40 -20.18 -46.23
N PHE A 313 -24.34 -19.56 -45.05
CA PHE A 313 -25.52 -19.36 -44.21
C PHE A 313 -26.56 -18.44 -44.85
N LEU A 314 -26.14 -17.40 -45.58
CA LEU A 314 -27.06 -16.51 -46.29
C LEU A 314 -27.73 -17.21 -47.48
N THR A 315 -26.99 -18.06 -48.20
CA THR A 315 -27.54 -18.90 -49.27
C THR A 315 -28.56 -19.89 -48.71
N LEU A 316 -28.26 -20.50 -47.58
CA LEU A 316 -29.19 -21.37 -46.86
C LEU A 316 -30.46 -20.61 -46.43
N LEU A 317 -30.32 -19.41 -45.88
CA LEU A 317 -31.46 -18.59 -45.44
C LEU A 317 -32.37 -18.19 -46.62
N THR A 318 -31.77 -17.80 -47.74
CA THR A 318 -32.50 -17.24 -48.90
C THR A 318 -33.03 -18.30 -49.87
N ARG A 319 -32.28 -19.39 -50.08
CA ARG A 319 -32.61 -20.44 -51.06
C ARG A 319 -33.07 -21.75 -50.43
N GLY A 320 -32.83 -21.96 -49.14
CA GLY A 320 -33.15 -23.22 -48.46
C GLY A 320 -32.28 -24.41 -48.87
N VAL A 321 -31.15 -24.16 -49.55
CA VAL A 321 -30.24 -25.21 -50.03
C VAL A 321 -28.92 -25.15 -49.26
N THR A 322 -28.45 -26.29 -48.77
CA THR A 322 -27.14 -26.45 -48.13
C THR A 322 -26.08 -26.94 -49.12
N SER A 323 -24.85 -26.47 -48.99
CA SER A 323 -23.67 -27.13 -49.59
C SER A 323 -23.45 -28.49 -48.91
N PRO A 324 -22.80 -29.48 -49.57
CA PRO A 324 -22.50 -30.76 -48.95
C PRO A 324 -21.60 -30.60 -47.72
N GLU A 325 -20.72 -29.60 -47.70
CA GLU A 325 -19.84 -29.35 -46.56
C GLU A 325 -20.58 -28.68 -45.40
N LEU A 326 -21.48 -27.71 -45.66
CA LEU A 326 -22.34 -27.14 -44.61
C LEU A 326 -23.26 -28.20 -44.02
N GLN A 327 -23.84 -29.07 -44.85
CA GLN A 327 -24.69 -30.16 -44.38
C GLN A 327 -23.90 -31.13 -43.48
N SER A 328 -22.69 -31.51 -43.90
CA SER A 328 -21.79 -32.36 -43.09
C SER A 328 -21.44 -31.68 -41.76
N PHE A 329 -21.10 -30.39 -41.78
CA PHE A 329 -20.78 -29.61 -40.58
C PHE A 329 -21.96 -29.56 -39.60
N LEU A 330 -23.16 -29.23 -40.09
CA LEU A 330 -24.36 -29.11 -39.25
C LEU A 330 -24.78 -30.43 -38.59
N ILE A 331 -24.65 -31.55 -39.32
CA ILE A 331 -25.06 -32.87 -38.84
C ILE A 331 -23.98 -33.54 -37.97
N HIS A 332 -22.71 -33.45 -38.35
CA HIS A 332 -21.64 -34.23 -37.72
C HIS A 332 -20.79 -33.44 -36.71
N ASP A 333 -20.48 -32.17 -36.98
CA ASP A 333 -19.56 -31.39 -36.13
C ASP A 333 -20.30 -30.55 -35.09
N LEU A 334 -21.33 -29.80 -35.52
CA LEU A 334 -22.13 -28.97 -34.62
C LEU A 334 -23.14 -29.81 -33.85
N THR A 335 -23.93 -30.63 -34.57
CA THR A 335 -25.00 -31.50 -34.03
C THR A 335 -26.12 -30.75 -33.30
N GLU A 336 -27.26 -31.41 -33.08
CA GLU A 336 -28.35 -30.83 -32.27
C GLU A 336 -27.89 -30.52 -30.82
N LYS A 337 -27.17 -31.45 -30.20
CA LYS A 337 -26.70 -31.33 -28.82
C LYS A 337 -25.62 -30.26 -28.69
N GLY A 338 -24.71 -30.15 -29.66
CA GLY A 338 -23.67 -29.14 -29.64
C GLY A 338 -24.22 -27.74 -29.89
N LEU A 339 -25.21 -27.57 -30.77
CA LEU A 339 -25.90 -26.28 -30.94
C LEU A 339 -26.58 -25.82 -29.64
N LYS A 340 -27.29 -26.71 -28.94
CA LYS A 340 -27.93 -26.38 -27.64
C LYS A 340 -26.91 -25.99 -26.58
N LYS A 341 -25.77 -26.71 -26.49
CA LYS A 341 -24.68 -26.39 -25.55
C LYS A 341 -24.05 -25.03 -25.85
N LEU A 342 -23.70 -24.78 -27.12
CA LEU A 342 -23.13 -23.51 -27.57
C LEU A 342 -24.10 -22.34 -27.31
N GLY A 343 -25.38 -22.52 -27.63
CA GLY A 343 -26.40 -21.50 -27.38
C GLY A 343 -26.55 -21.17 -25.90
N HIS A 344 -26.60 -22.18 -25.02
CA HIS A 344 -26.72 -21.98 -23.58
C HIS A 344 -25.49 -21.31 -22.98
N SER A 345 -24.29 -21.69 -23.41
CA SER A 345 -23.06 -21.10 -22.89
C SER A 345 -22.94 -19.62 -23.26
N ILE A 346 -23.21 -19.27 -24.52
CA ILE A 346 -23.18 -17.88 -24.97
C ILE A 346 -24.24 -17.04 -24.26
N GLU A 347 -25.46 -17.57 -24.06
CA GLU A 347 -26.51 -16.90 -23.27
C GLU A 347 -26.08 -16.66 -21.82
N ASN A 348 -25.42 -17.64 -21.18
CA ASN A 348 -24.90 -17.52 -19.82
C ASN A 348 -23.80 -16.46 -19.73
N SER A 349 -22.84 -16.44 -20.66
CA SER A 349 -21.75 -15.47 -20.66
C SER A 349 -22.25 -14.04 -20.91
N TYR A 350 -23.18 -13.83 -21.86
CA TYR A 350 -23.81 -12.52 -22.04
C TYR A 350 -24.60 -12.06 -20.81
N SER A 351 -25.34 -12.98 -20.18
CA SER A 351 -26.04 -12.70 -18.93
C SER A 351 -25.08 -12.37 -17.80
N SER A 352 -23.91 -13.02 -17.77
CA SER A 352 -22.84 -12.72 -16.81
C SER A 352 -22.29 -11.30 -17.02
N ILE A 353 -21.90 -10.95 -18.25
CA ILE A 353 -21.40 -9.61 -18.60
C ILE A 353 -22.46 -8.54 -18.29
N GLN A 354 -23.73 -8.79 -18.61
CA GLN A 354 -24.83 -7.86 -18.31
C GLN A 354 -25.01 -7.65 -16.80
N ASN A 355 -24.94 -8.72 -16.00
CA ASN A 355 -25.00 -8.63 -14.55
C ASN A 355 -23.79 -7.89 -13.96
N LEU A 356 -22.57 -8.15 -14.47
CA LEU A 356 -21.36 -7.43 -14.08
C LEU A 356 -21.49 -5.92 -14.39
N ALA A 357 -21.98 -5.58 -15.58
CA ALA A 357 -22.20 -4.18 -15.97
C ALA A 357 -23.21 -3.45 -15.07
N LEU A 358 -24.37 -4.07 -14.81
CA LEU A 358 -25.47 -3.41 -14.08
C LEU A 358 -25.30 -3.42 -12.56
N LYS A 359 -24.78 -4.50 -11.98
CA LYS A 359 -24.67 -4.65 -10.51
C LYS A 359 -23.33 -4.17 -9.96
N HIS A 360 -22.24 -4.43 -10.68
CA HIS A 360 -20.89 -4.16 -10.18
C HIS A 360 -20.37 -2.85 -10.77
N LEU A 361 -20.23 -2.77 -12.09
CA LEU A 361 -19.63 -1.63 -12.78
C LEU A 361 -20.42 -0.33 -12.53
N GLN A 362 -21.74 -0.36 -12.71
CA GLN A 362 -22.58 0.81 -12.46
C GLN A 362 -22.51 1.27 -11.00
N SER A 363 -22.56 0.35 -10.03
CA SER A 363 -22.51 0.67 -8.60
C SER A 363 -21.17 1.28 -8.21
N VAL A 364 -20.04 0.71 -8.66
CA VAL A 364 -18.72 1.27 -8.35
C VAL A 364 -18.50 2.62 -9.02
N THR A 365 -18.96 2.82 -10.26
CA THR A 365 -18.84 4.13 -10.93
C THR A 365 -19.69 5.19 -10.22
N GLN A 366 -20.86 4.83 -9.68
CA GLN A 366 -21.67 5.73 -8.85
C GLN A 366 -20.96 6.10 -7.53
N SER A 367 -20.38 5.12 -6.84
CA SER A 367 -19.60 5.38 -5.62
C SER A 367 -18.36 6.24 -5.91
N LEU A 368 -17.61 5.95 -6.97
CA LEU A 368 -16.49 6.78 -7.43
C LEU A 368 -16.94 8.21 -7.71
N LEU A 369 -18.05 8.38 -8.44
CA LEU A 369 -18.59 9.70 -8.75
C LEU A 369 -18.97 10.47 -7.47
N PHE A 370 -19.56 9.79 -6.49
CA PHE A 370 -19.89 10.38 -5.19
C PHE A 370 -18.63 10.90 -4.49
N HIS A 371 -17.62 10.06 -4.27
CA HIS A 371 -16.40 10.43 -3.54
C HIS A 371 -15.57 11.48 -4.29
N VAL A 372 -15.44 11.38 -5.62
CA VAL A 372 -14.75 12.40 -6.43
C VAL A 372 -15.50 13.74 -6.40
N THR A 373 -16.83 13.72 -6.30
CA THR A 373 -17.63 14.95 -6.14
C THR A 373 -17.47 15.56 -4.75
N GLU A 374 -17.28 14.75 -3.70
CA GLU A 374 -16.91 15.28 -2.37
C GLU A 374 -15.55 15.96 -2.41
N ILE A 375 -14.54 15.35 -3.05
CA ILE A 375 -13.22 15.97 -3.27
C ILE A 375 -13.35 17.26 -4.10
N HIS A 376 -14.25 17.30 -5.07
CA HIS A 376 -14.57 18.52 -5.83
C HIS A 376 -15.20 19.61 -4.94
N GLY A 377 -16.04 19.23 -3.98
CA GLY A 377 -16.56 20.15 -2.96
C GLY A 377 -15.44 20.71 -2.09
N MET A 378 -14.49 19.87 -1.68
CA MET A 378 -13.32 20.25 -0.90
C MET A 378 -12.44 21.23 -1.69
N SER A 379 -12.15 20.98 -2.97
CA SER A 379 -11.30 21.86 -3.78
C SER A 379 -11.88 23.25 -3.99
N ARG A 380 -13.21 23.40 -3.96
CA ARG A 380 -13.90 24.70 -4.01
C ARG A 380 -13.83 25.48 -2.71
N TRP A 381 -13.61 24.81 -1.58
CA TRP A 381 -13.48 25.48 -0.29
C TRP A 381 -12.03 25.90 -0.05
N PHE A 382 -11.63 26.95 -0.76
CA PHE A 382 -10.24 27.43 -0.81
C PHE A 382 -9.65 27.76 0.56
N GLU A 383 -10.43 28.31 1.50
CA GLU A 383 -9.94 28.69 2.83
C GLU A 383 -9.45 27.51 3.69
N GLN A 384 -9.99 26.31 3.45
CA GLN A 384 -9.66 25.09 4.20
C GLN A 384 -8.71 24.19 3.41
N PHE A 385 -9.01 23.94 2.13
CA PHE A 385 -8.29 22.94 1.32
C PHE A 385 -7.41 23.56 0.22
N GLY A 386 -7.45 24.89 0.01
CA GLY A 386 -6.74 25.55 -1.08
C GLY A 386 -5.22 25.39 -0.99
N GLU A 387 -4.67 25.39 0.24
CA GLU A 387 -3.24 25.18 0.51
C GLU A 387 -2.77 23.76 0.20
N LEU A 388 -3.68 22.79 0.07
CA LEU A 388 -3.36 21.40 -0.24
C LEU A 388 -3.18 21.15 -1.74
N GLY A 389 -3.48 22.11 -2.62
CA GLY A 389 -3.24 21.97 -4.06
C GLY A 389 -4.23 21.08 -4.82
N LEU A 390 -5.50 21.02 -4.40
CA LEU A 390 -6.54 20.31 -5.14
C LEU A 390 -7.01 21.13 -6.36
N SER A 391 -6.67 20.70 -7.58
CA SER A 391 -7.13 21.36 -8.82
C SER A 391 -8.58 21.05 -9.15
N GLU A 392 -9.43 22.09 -9.16
CA GLU A 392 -10.83 22.00 -9.62
C GLU A 392 -10.91 21.48 -11.07
N PHE A 393 -9.97 21.89 -11.92
CA PHE A 393 -9.98 21.51 -13.34
C PHE A 393 -9.74 20.01 -13.53
N ASP A 394 -8.74 19.44 -12.88
CA ASP A 394 -8.41 18.01 -13.01
C ASP A 394 -9.49 17.13 -12.36
N ILE A 395 -10.06 17.59 -11.24
CA ILE A 395 -11.19 16.88 -10.59
C ILE A 395 -12.42 16.90 -11.49
N GLN A 396 -12.76 18.05 -12.10
CA GLN A 396 -13.89 18.14 -13.04
C GLN A 396 -13.68 17.24 -14.27
N ALA A 397 -12.44 17.11 -14.76
CA ALA A 397 -12.11 16.17 -15.83
C ALA A 397 -12.31 14.70 -15.42
N ALA A 398 -12.00 14.34 -14.17
CA ALA A 398 -12.28 13.01 -13.62
C ALA A 398 -13.80 12.76 -13.50
N VAL A 399 -14.58 13.74 -13.00
CA VAL A 399 -16.05 13.69 -12.93
C VAL A 399 -16.66 13.49 -14.32
N SER A 400 -16.19 14.25 -15.32
CA SER A 400 -16.64 14.09 -16.70
C SER A 400 -16.32 12.70 -17.26
N SER A 401 -15.12 12.18 -16.98
CA SER A 401 -14.72 10.84 -17.42
C SER A 401 -15.58 9.73 -16.80
N LEU A 402 -15.90 9.83 -15.50
CA LEU A 402 -16.81 8.91 -14.82
C LEU A 402 -18.21 8.96 -15.45
N GLY A 403 -18.71 10.15 -15.76
CA GLY A 403 -19.97 10.34 -16.47
C GLY A 403 -19.97 9.64 -17.83
N SER A 404 -18.91 9.81 -18.63
CA SER A 404 -18.79 9.16 -19.94
C SER A 404 -18.73 7.63 -19.82
N ILE A 405 -18.06 7.10 -18.80
CA ILE A 405 -18.05 5.66 -18.50
C ILE A 405 -19.46 5.17 -18.16
N MET A 406 -20.23 5.90 -17.34
CA MET A 406 -21.61 5.52 -17.01
C MET A 406 -22.49 5.44 -18.26
N LEU A 407 -22.40 6.43 -19.15
CA LEU A 407 -23.12 6.41 -20.43
C LEU A 407 -22.67 5.21 -21.28
N LYS A 408 -21.36 4.93 -21.32
CA LYS A 408 -20.82 3.81 -22.09
C LYS A 408 -21.23 2.45 -21.56
N THR A 409 -21.37 2.31 -20.23
CA THR A 409 -21.91 1.10 -19.60
C THR A 409 -23.36 0.87 -20.03
N GLN A 410 -24.19 1.91 -20.08
CA GLN A 410 -25.58 1.78 -20.56
C GLN A 410 -25.65 1.43 -22.05
N GLU A 411 -24.79 2.04 -22.87
CA GLU A 411 -24.65 1.71 -24.29
C GLU A 411 -24.28 0.22 -24.47
N LEU A 412 -23.30 -0.27 -23.71
CA LEU A 412 -22.89 -1.67 -23.72
C LEU A 412 -24.05 -2.61 -23.35
N VAL A 413 -24.80 -2.31 -22.28
CA VAL A 413 -25.97 -3.12 -21.88
C VAL A 413 -26.98 -3.21 -23.02
N LEU A 414 -27.26 -2.10 -23.70
CA LEU A 414 -28.20 -2.07 -24.83
C LEU A 414 -27.68 -2.85 -26.04
N VAL A 415 -26.38 -2.78 -26.31
CA VAL A 415 -25.72 -3.58 -27.36
C VAL A 415 -25.77 -5.08 -27.05
N ILE A 416 -25.59 -5.46 -25.77
CA ILE A 416 -25.74 -6.84 -25.31
C ILE A 416 -27.18 -7.32 -25.53
N GLU A 417 -28.19 -6.54 -25.11
CA GLU A 417 -29.61 -6.90 -25.30
C GLU A 417 -29.98 -7.06 -26.78
N THR A 418 -29.48 -6.18 -27.63
CA THR A 418 -29.71 -6.24 -29.08
C THR A 418 -29.03 -7.48 -29.67
N SER A 419 -27.80 -7.78 -29.25
CA SER A 419 -27.04 -8.94 -29.72
C SER A 419 -27.68 -10.25 -29.27
N LEU A 420 -28.17 -10.34 -28.02
CA LEU A 420 -28.91 -11.50 -27.51
C LEU A 420 -30.19 -11.78 -28.31
N LYS A 421 -30.94 -10.75 -28.71
CA LYS A 421 -32.14 -10.92 -29.57
C LYS A 421 -31.77 -11.49 -30.93
N SER A 422 -30.75 -10.95 -31.58
CA SER A 422 -30.24 -11.44 -32.86
C SER A 422 -29.72 -12.88 -32.75
N PHE A 423 -28.98 -13.17 -31.69
CA PHE A 423 -28.41 -14.48 -31.42
C PHE A 423 -29.49 -15.54 -31.19
N LYS A 424 -30.50 -15.23 -30.36
CA LYS A 424 -31.64 -16.12 -30.12
C LYS A 424 -32.40 -16.45 -31.40
N ALA A 425 -32.67 -15.44 -32.24
CA ALA A 425 -33.31 -15.64 -33.54
C ALA A 425 -32.47 -16.55 -34.46
N PHE A 426 -31.16 -16.33 -34.53
CA PHE A 426 -30.23 -17.14 -35.32
C PHE A 426 -30.19 -18.60 -34.84
N PHE A 427 -30.07 -18.86 -33.54
CA PHE A 427 -30.02 -20.23 -32.99
C PHE A 427 -31.34 -20.97 -33.14
N GLN A 428 -32.49 -20.30 -32.97
CA GLN A 428 -33.80 -20.90 -33.24
C GLN A 428 -33.98 -21.24 -34.72
N TRP A 429 -33.45 -20.39 -35.61
CA TRP A 429 -33.41 -20.68 -37.04
C TRP A 429 -32.53 -21.89 -37.36
N LEU A 430 -31.32 -21.91 -36.84
CA LEU A 430 -30.36 -22.97 -37.11
C LEU A 430 -30.81 -24.31 -36.52
N TYR A 431 -31.45 -24.29 -35.34
CA TYR A 431 -32.03 -25.48 -34.70
C TYR A 431 -33.07 -26.17 -35.59
N TYR A 432 -33.98 -25.39 -36.18
CA TYR A 432 -34.94 -25.91 -37.15
C TYR A 432 -34.25 -26.51 -38.37
N VAL A 433 -33.23 -25.85 -38.92
CA VAL A 433 -32.50 -26.35 -40.09
C VAL A 433 -31.88 -27.71 -39.76
N ILE A 434 -31.19 -27.85 -38.63
CA ILE A 434 -30.57 -29.12 -38.21
C ILE A 434 -31.63 -30.23 -38.07
N LEU A 435 -32.76 -29.94 -37.44
CA LEU A 435 -33.85 -30.92 -37.30
C LEU A 435 -34.43 -31.33 -38.65
N SER A 436 -34.63 -30.36 -39.56
CA SER A 436 -35.16 -30.61 -40.90
C SER A 436 -34.22 -31.43 -41.78
N LEU A 437 -32.90 -31.22 -41.66
CA LEU A 437 -31.88 -31.98 -42.38
C LEU A 437 -31.68 -33.39 -41.83
N SER A 438 -32.06 -33.61 -40.57
CA SER A 438 -31.93 -34.90 -39.87
C SER A 438 -33.21 -35.74 -39.93
N ASP A 439 -34.26 -35.28 -40.64
CA ASP A 439 -35.60 -35.86 -40.65
C ASP A 439 -36.18 -36.12 -39.24
N ALA A 440 -35.80 -35.30 -38.27
CA ALA A 440 -36.27 -35.40 -36.88
C ALA A 440 -37.60 -34.67 -36.68
N GLU A 441 -38.35 -35.02 -35.63
CA GLU A 441 -39.59 -34.32 -35.30
C GLU A 441 -39.32 -32.86 -34.95
N ILE A 442 -39.97 -31.94 -35.68
CA ILE A 442 -39.83 -30.50 -35.49
C ILE A 442 -40.91 -30.02 -34.49
N PRO A 443 -40.53 -29.44 -33.34
CA PRO A 443 -41.49 -28.88 -32.39
C PRO A 443 -42.24 -27.67 -32.95
N ASP A 444 -43.52 -27.51 -32.58
CA ASP A 444 -44.39 -26.47 -33.12
C ASP A 444 -43.90 -25.04 -32.83
N PHE A 445 -43.22 -24.82 -31.70
CA PHE A 445 -42.66 -23.52 -31.32
C PHE A 445 -41.54 -23.03 -32.26
N VAL A 446 -40.97 -23.90 -33.09
CA VAL A 446 -39.91 -23.55 -34.05
C VAL A 446 -40.45 -23.40 -35.48
N LYS A 447 -41.70 -23.81 -35.74
CA LYS A 447 -42.30 -23.80 -37.08
C LYS A 447 -42.77 -22.41 -37.52
N GLN A 448 -43.22 -21.57 -36.59
CA GLN A 448 -43.71 -20.24 -36.89
C GLN A 448 -42.59 -19.22 -36.69
N ARG A 449 -42.27 -18.46 -37.75
CA ARG A 449 -41.35 -17.32 -37.68
C ARG A 449 -42.01 -16.07 -38.22
N SER A 450 -41.74 -14.96 -37.57
CA SER A 450 -42.10 -13.63 -38.05
C SER A 450 -41.11 -13.13 -39.11
N GLN A 451 -41.56 -12.22 -39.97
CA GLN A 451 -40.68 -11.55 -40.93
C GLN A 451 -39.56 -10.76 -40.22
N GLN A 452 -39.84 -10.25 -39.01
CA GLN A 452 -38.87 -9.52 -38.20
C GLN A 452 -37.72 -10.41 -37.74
N GLU A 453 -38.00 -11.64 -37.32
CA GLU A 453 -36.96 -12.61 -36.95
C GLU A 453 -36.06 -12.97 -38.13
N ILE A 454 -36.62 -13.14 -39.33
CA ILE A 454 -35.82 -13.41 -40.54
C ILE A 454 -34.87 -12.24 -40.85
N MET A 455 -35.32 -11.00 -40.65
CA MET A 455 -34.45 -9.82 -40.80
C MET A 455 -33.35 -9.78 -39.73
N LEU A 456 -33.67 -10.15 -38.48
CA LEU A 456 -32.66 -10.28 -37.42
C LEU A 456 -31.61 -11.34 -37.77
N VAL A 457 -32.03 -12.51 -38.26
CA VAL A 457 -31.10 -13.58 -38.70
C VAL A 457 -30.23 -13.10 -39.85
N SER A 458 -30.80 -12.44 -40.87
CA SER A 458 -30.04 -11.91 -42.00
C SER A 458 -28.99 -10.88 -41.54
N SER A 459 -29.38 -9.95 -40.67
CA SER A 459 -28.45 -8.93 -40.13
C SER A 459 -27.35 -9.56 -39.26
N PHE A 460 -27.68 -10.61 -38.49
CA PHE A 460 -26.70 -11.32 -37.68
C PHE A 460 -25.66 -12.03 -38.54
N ILE A 461 -26.09 -12.70 -39.61
CA ILE A 461 -25.18 -13.40 -40.52
C ILE A 461 -24.22 -12.40 -41.18
N GLN A 462 -24.73 -11.25 -41.64
CA GLN A 462 -23.92 -10.24 -42.31
C GLN A 462 -22.97 -9.51 -41.36
N ASP A 463 -23.40 -9.22 -40.13
CA ASP A 463 -22.68 -8.30 -39.24
C ASP A 463 -21.87 -8.99 -38.13
N GLN A 464 -22.19 -10.25 -37.76
CA GLN A 464 -21.56 -10.94 -36.62
C GLN A 464 -20.86 -12.27 -36.96
N LEU A 465 -21.15 -12.88 -38.12
CA LEU A 465 -20.46 -14.10 -38.59
C LEU A 465 -19.33 -13.80 -39.58
N VAL A 466 -18.76 -12.59 -39.49
CA VAL A 466 -17.62 -12.17 -40.31
C VAL A 466 -16.35 -12.84 -39.77
N VAL A 467 -15.61 -13.45 -40.69
CA VAL A 467 -14.34 -14.12 -40.40
C VAL A 467 -13.23 -13.25 -40.94
N ASN A 468 -12.20 -13.02 -40.14
CA ASN A 468 -11.03 -12.24 -40.57
C ASN A 468 -10.19 -13.01 -41.61
N SER A 469 -9.20 -12.33 -42.21
CA SER A 469 -8.30 -12.93 -43.21
C SER A 469 -7.47 -14.11 -42.69
N GLN A 470 -7.46 -14.36 -41.38
CA GLN A 470 -6.78 -15.48 -40.72
C GLN A 470 -7.73 -16.63 -40.36
N GLY A 471 -9.02 -16.54 -40.69
CA GLY A 471 -9.98 -17.61 -40.39
C GLY A 471 -10.59 -17.58 -38.98
N LYS A 472 -10.37 -16.52 -38.21
CA LYS A 472 -10.94 -16.36 -36.85
C LYS A 472 -12.19 -15.49 -36.87
N PHE A 473 -13.12 -15.80 -35.96
CA PHE A 473 -14.34 -15.03 -35.77
C PHE A 473 -14.07 -13.77 -34.98
N THR A 474 -14.66 -12.65 -35.41
CA THR A 474 -14.65 -11.40 -34.67
C THR A 474 -16.09 -11.02 -34.34
N LEU A 475 -16.52 -11.27 -33.10
CA LEU A 475 -17.81 -10.77 -32.62
C LEU A 475 -17.66 -9.27 -32.24
N GLU A 476 -17.47 -8.43 -33.27
CA GLU A 476 -17.01 -7.05 -33.08
C GLU A 476 -17.96 -6.18 -32.26
N ARG A 477 -19.27 -6.47 -32.22
CA ARG A 477 -20.25 -5.56 -31.58
C ARG A 477 -20.04 -5.38 -30.08
N VAL A 478 -19.66 -6.44 -29.36
CA VAL A 478 -19.49 -6.42 -27.90
C VAL A 478 -18.01 -6.44 -27.54
N GLY A 479 -17.19 -7.22 -28.26
CA GLY A 479 -15.75 -7.30 -28.02
C GLY A 479 -15.00 -5.98 -28.16
N GLN A 480 -15.44 -5.10 -29.07
CA GLN A 480 -14.82 -3.79 -29.28
C GLN A 480 -14.82 -2.89 -28.04
N TYR A 481 -15.67 -3.15 -27.04
CA TYR A 481 -15.68 -2.38 -25.79
C TYR A 481 -14.54 -2.79 -24.84
N PHE A 482 -14.06 -4.04 -24.96
CA PHE A 482 -12.99 -4.62 -24.15
C PHE A 482 -11.62 -4.54 -24.84
N ASP A 483 -11.58 -4.13 -26.11
CA ASP A 483 -10.33 -3.89 -26.83
C ASP A 483 -9.81 -2.46 -26.57
N PRO A 484 -8.48 -2.27 -26.44
CA PRO A 484 -7.87 -0.94 -26.35
C PRO A 484 -7.76 -0.27 -27.74
N LYS A 485 -8.85 -0.30 -28.51
CA LYS A 485 -8.95 0.27 -29.86
C LYS A 485 -10.25 1.06 -30.01
N PRO A 486 -10.29 2.06 -30.90
CA PRO A 486 -11.54 2.74 -31.22
C PRO A 486 -12.59 1.78 -31.78
N LEU A 487 -13.86 2.05 -31.48
CA LEU A 487 -15.01 1.29 -31.93
C LEU A 487 -15.08 1.29 -33.46
N THR A 488 -15.13 0.10 -34.05
CA THR A 488 -15.33 -0.10 -35.50
C THR A 488 -16.80 0.01 -35.85
N VAL A 489 -17.67 -0.57 -35.02
CA VAL A 489 -19.11 -0.59 -35.22
C VAL A 489 -19.75 0.37 -34.23
N LYS A 490 -20.10 1.56 -34.73
CA LYS A 490 -20.84 2.55 -33.94
C LYS A 490 -22.27 2.07 -33.76
N PRO A 491 -22.79 2.00 -32.51
CA PRO A 491 -24.18 1.69 -32.33
C PRO A 491 -25.05 2.85 -32.85
N PRO A 492 -26.30 2.58 -33.26
CA PRO A 492 -27.15 3.56 -33.95
C PRO A 492 -27.64 4.72 -33.05
N PHE A 493 -27.21 4.75 -31.78
CA PHE A 493 -27.78 5.61 -30.74
C PHE A 493 -27.27 7.05 -30.73
N GLY A 494 -26.16 7.34 -31.41
CA GLY A 494 -25.59 8.69 -31.51
C GLY A 494 -26.40 9.69 -32.34
N ASN A 495 -27.47 9.26 -33.01
CA ASN A 495 -28.32 10.11 -33.86
C ASN A 495 -29.71 10.36 -33.26
N ASN A 496 -29.77 10.68 -31.97
CA ASN A 496 -31.01 11.00 -31.27
C ASN A 496 -31.29 12.52 -31.26
N ASP A 497 -32.52 12.91 -30.92
CA ASP A 497 -32.94 14.32 -30.95
C ASP A 497 -32.16 15.19 -29.95
N TRP A 498 -31.70 14.60 -28.84
CA TRP A 498 -30.85 15.29 -27.86
C TRP A 498 -29.47 15.61 -28.43
N ALA A 499 -28.81 14.66 -29.07
CA ALA A 499 -27.50 14.85 -29.71
C ALA A 499 -27.58 15.95 -30.79
N LYS A 500 -28.61 15.90 -31.65
CA LYS A 500 -28.87 16.96 -32.63
C LYS A 500 -29.12 18.31 -31.97
N PHE A 501 -29.84 18.34 -30.85
CA PHE A 501 -30.10 19.57 -30.12
C PHE A 501 -28.81 20.18 -29.55
N VAL A 502 -27.95 19.37 -28.93
CA VAL A 502 -26.66 19.81 -28.37
C VAL A 502 -25.71 20.28 -29.48
N GLU A 503 -25.63 19.56 -30.60
CA GLU A 503 -24.80 19.96 -31.75
C GLU A 503 -25.19 21.33 -32.32
N ASN A 504 -26.50 21.65 -32.29
CA ASN A 504 -27.02 22.93 -32.78
C ASN A 504 -26.83 24.09 -31.79
N HIS A 505 -26.37 23.86 -30.56
CA HIS A 505 -26.22 24.88 -29.52
C HIS A 505 -24.78 24.94 -28.97
N PRO A 506 -23.93 25.86 -29.47
CA PRO A 506 -22.52 25.94 -29.08
C PRO A 506 -22.28 26.12 -27.57
N ALA A 507 -23.14 26.87 -26.89
CA ALA A 507 -23.04 27.12 -25.45
C ALA A 507 -23.26 25.87 -24.59
N LEU A 508 -24.12 24.94 -25.06
CA LEU A 508 -24.29 23.64 -24.43
C LEU A 508 -23.07 22.77 -24.67
N LYS A 509 -22.57 22.73 -25.91
CA LYS A 509 -21.39 21.94 -26.27
C LYS A 509 -20.13 22.34 -25.48
N SER A 510 -20.00 23.61 -25.10
CA SER A 510 -18.87 24.09 -24.30
C SER A 510 -19.12 24.01 -22.78
N SER A 511 -20.29 23.53 -22.33
CA SER A 511 -20.62 23.51 -20.91
C SER A 511 -19.85 22.40 -20.18
N PRO A 512 -19.16 22.72 -19.06
CA PRO A 512 -18.46 21.71 -18.26
C PRO A 512 -19.40 20.75 -17.53
N LEU A 513 -20.70 21.07 -17.49
CA LEU A 513 -21.73 20.26 -16.84
C LEU A 513 -22.29 19.16 -17.74
N LEU A 514 -22.13 19.28 -19.06
CA LEU A 514 -22.54 18.23 -19.98
C LEU A 514 -21.43 17.20 -20.10
N ILE A 515 -21.79 15.95 -19.86
CA ILE A 515 -20.91 14.81 -20.05
C ILE A 515 -20.74 14.60 -21.57
N PRO A 516 -19.51 14.54 -22.09
CA PRO A 516 -19.27 14.28 -23.50
C PRO A 516 -19.66 12.83 -23.84
N ASP A 517 -20.39 12.69 -24.94
CA ASP A 517 -20.70 11.39 -25.53
C ASP A 517 -19.52 10.91 -26.40
N GLU A 518 -18.71 10.01 -25.84
CA GLU A 518 -17.51 9.46 -26.49
C GLU A 518 -17.90 8.29 -27.42
N LEU A 519 -18.39 8.65 -28.61
CA LEU A 519 -18.97 7.71 -29.59
C LEU A 519 -17.97 6.70 -30.18
N THR A 520 -16.67 6.99 -30.13
CA THR A 520 -15.63 6.18 -30.78
C THR A 520 -14.75 5.42 -29.81
N GLU A 521 -14.83 5.71 -28.52
CA GLU A 521 -13.89 5.16 -27.55
C GLU A 521 -14.44 3.89 -26.93
N SER A 522 -13.56 2.93 -26.66
CA SER A 522 -13.91 1.72 -25.93
C SER A 522 -13.95 1.96 -24.42
N LEU A 523 -14.55 1.04 -23.67
CA LEU A 523 -14.63 1.14 -22.22
C LEU A 523 -13.23 1.09 -21.58
N VAL A 524 -12.30 0.33 -22.17
CA VAL A 524 -10.90 0.25 -21.74
C VAL A 524 -10.15 1.56 -21.99
N ILE A 525 -10.38 2.24 -23.11
CA ILE A 525 -9.79 3.57 -23.38
C ILE A 525 -10.29 4.58 -22.34
N LEU A 526 -11.60 4.58 -22.05
CA LEU A 526 -12.18 5.47 -21.05
C LEU A 526 -11.66 5.17 -19.63
N SER A 527 -11.48 3.89 -19.28
CA SER A 527 -10.80 3.49 -18.03
C SER A 527 -9.38 4.06 -17.95
N GLY A 528 -8.60 3.94 -19.02
CA GLY A 528 -7.25 4.51 -19.08
C GLY A 528 -7.22 6.04 -18.93
N LYS A 529 -8.19 6.74 -19.53
CA LYS A 529 -8.36 8.20 -19.34
C LYS A 529 -8.70 8.55 -17.89
N LEU A 530 -9.62 7.80 -17.27
CA LEU A 530 -10.00 8.00 -15.87
C LEU A 530 -8.80 7.83 -14.94
N HIS A 531 -8.01 6.78 -15.11
CA HIS A 531 -6.75 6.58 -14.39
C HIS A 531 -5.79 7.75 -14.55
N GLY A 532 -5.63 8.25 -15.79
CA GLY A 532 -4.79 9.40 -16.08
C GLY A 532 -5.26 10.68 -15.37
N HIS A 533 -6.57 10.92 -15.31
CA HIS A 533 -7.15 12.07 -14.62
C HIS A 533 -7.02 11.93 -13.09
N LEU A 534 -7.38 10.79 -12.50
CA LEU A 534 -7.25 10.55 -11.06
C LEU A 534 -5.78 10.63 -10.61
N LYS A 535 -4.84 10.12 -11.40
CA LYS A 535 -3.41 10.26 -11.12
C LYS A 535 -3.00 11.73 -11.05
N LYS A 536 -3.47 12.58 -11.97
CA LYS A 536 -3.20 14.03 -11.92
C LYS A 536 -3.74 14.67 -10.65
N VAL A 537 -5.01 14.37 -10.33
CA VAL A 537 -5.69 14.83 -9.10
C VAL A 537 -4.89 14.50 -7.85
N PHE A 538 -4.24 13.32 -7.81
CA PHE A 538 -3.45 12.89 -6.65
C PHE A 538 -2.00 13.42 -6.67
N THR A 539 -1.41 13.67 -7.84
CA THR A 539 -0.02 14.15 -7.95
C THR A 539 0.18 15.62 -7.59
N GLU A 540 -0.82 16.47 -7.84
CA GLU A 540 -0.69 17.90 -7.59
C GLU A 540 -0.60 18.22 -6.09
N PRO A 541 -1.45 17.65 -5.20
CA PRO A 541 -1.28 17.79 -3.76
C PRO A 541 0.09 17.35 -3.27
N ILE A 542 0.61 16.23 -3.81
CA ILE A 542 1.95 15.75 -3.46
C ILE A 542 3.00 16.80 -3.79
N SER A 543 2.93 17.42 -4.96
CA SER A 543 3.89 18.46 -5.34
C SER A 543 3.78 19.71 -4.48
N VAL A 544 2.57 20.13 -4.13
CA VAL A 544 2.33 21.33 -3.32
C VAL A 544 2.79 21.12 -1.88
N ILE A 545 2.41 20.00 -1.24
CA ILE A 545 2.81 19.66 0.13
C ILE A 545 4.34 19.44 0.19
N SER A 546 4.94 18.73 -0.78
CA SER A 546 6.40 18.59 -0.85
C SER A 546 7.15 19.93 -0.91
N LYS A 547 6.60 20.93 -1.61
CA LYS A 547 7.22 22.26 -1.70
C LYS A 547 6.99 23.11 -0.46
N ALA A 548 5.89 22.88 0.25
CA ALA A 548 5.60 23.56 1.51
C ALA A 548 6.55 23.11 2.61
N ILE A 549 6.98 21.84 2.59
CA ILE A 549 7.98 21.32 3.54
C ILE A 549 9.36 21.86 3.15
N SER A 550 9.87 22.80 3.94
CA SER A 550 11.13 23.48 3.67
C SER A 550 12.21 23.08 4.66
N CYS A 551 13.45 22.91 4.19
CA CYS A 551 14.55 22.66 5.10
C CYS A 551 15.03 23.98 5.71
N TRP A 552 15.10 24.03 7.05
CA TRP A 552 15.60 25.19 7.78
C TRP A 552 16.98 24.94 8.42
N ASN A 553 17.40 23.68 8.61
CA ASN A 553 18.71 23.37 9.15
C ASN A 553 19.35 22.10 8.54
N CYS A 554 20.62 22.20 8.19
CA CYS A 554 21.49 21.07 7.85
C CYS A 554 22.77 21.15 8.66
N SER A 555 22.93 20.23 9.60
CA SER A 555 24.06 20.21 10.53
C SER A 555 24.87 18.92 10.36
N PRO A 556 26.19 19.00 10.07
CA PRO A 556 27.06 17.83 10.07
C PRO A 556 27.19 17.24 11.48
N LEU A 557 26.92 15.94 11.62
CA LEU A 557 27.03 15.24 12.90
C LEU A 557 28.43 14.65 13.07
N TYR A 558 28.85 13.75 12.19
CA TYR A 558 30.13 13.05 12.35
C TYR A 558 30.67 12.50 11.03
N GLU A 559 31.97 12.20 11.04
CA GLU A 559 32.69 11.56 9.95
C GLU A 559 32.87 10.05 10.25
N ILE A 560 32.49 9.20 9.30
CA ILE A 560 32.46 7.73 9.33
C ILE A 560 33.59 7.16 8.47
N ASN A 561 34.35 6.20 9.00
CA ASN A 561 35.24 5.36 8.21
C ASN A 561 34.46 4.20 7.56
N LYS A 562 34.82 3.78 6.33
CA LYS A 562 34.08 2.75 5.53
C LYS A 562 33.68 1.46 6.28
N SER A 563 34.41 1.07 7.33
CA SER A 563 34.17 -0.15 8.11
C SER A 563 33.21 0.01 9.30
N GLU A 564 32.78 1.23 9.63
CA GLU A 564 31.94 1.50 10.80
C GLU A 564 30.47 1.69 10.40
N GLN A 565 29.58 1.02 11.12
CA GLN A 565 28.15 1.29 11.04
C GLN A 565 27.86 2.69 11.60
N SER A 566 26.85 3.35 11.05
CA SER A 566 26.46 4.67 11.54
C SER A 566 25.92 4.54 12.96
N PRO A 567 26.51 5.20 13.96
CA PRO A 567 26.10 4.99 15.33
C PRO A 567 24.85 5.80 15.70
N PHE A 568 24.12 6.45 14.79
CA PHE A 568 23.01 7.34 15.17
C PHE A 568 21.66 6.80 14.72
N CYS A 569 20.67 6.88 15.61
CA CYS A 569 19.25 6.77 15.29
C CYS A 569 18.52 8.00 15.83
N LEU A 570 17.55 8.51 15.09
CA LEU A 570 16.60 9.48 15.62
C LEU A 570 15.61 8.71 16.50
N ALA A 571 15.37 9.20 17.71
CA ALA A 571 14.33 8.66 18.57
C ALA A 571 13.59 9.81 19.23
N GLN A 572 12.29 9.86 18.98
CA GLN A 572 11.36 10.61 19.81
C GLN A 572 11.08 9.75 21.05
N THR A 573 11.88 9.93 22.11
CA THR A 573 11.80 9.21 23.40
C THR A 573 11.28 7.75 23.30
N GLY A 574 12.09 6.86 22.73
CA GLY A 574 11.84 5.41 22.73
C GLY A 574 12.38 4.67 21.49
N GLY A 575 13.67 4.30 21.47
CA GLY A 575 14.32 3.55 20.36
C GLY A 575 15.80 3.22 20.63
N PRO A 576 16.48 2.36 19.83
CA PRO A 576 17.67 1.57 20.24
C PRO A 576 18.98 2.33 20.52
N LEU A 577 19.93 1.61 21.15
CA LEU A 577 21.26 2.04 21.62
C LEU A 577 22.22 2.55 20.53
N HIS A 578 22.07 3.83 20.19
CA HIS A 578 22.93 4.62 19.32
C HIS A 578 22.95 6.05 19.90
N PRO A 579 24.04 6.87 19.80
CA PRO A 579 23.97 8.29 20.15
C PRO A 579 22.68 8.93 19.62
N LEU A 580 21.91 9.45 20.56
CA LEU A 580 20.52 9.81 20.43
C LEU A 580 20.46 11.31 20.13
N VAL A 581 19.83 11.69 19.04
CA VAL A 581 19.42 13.09 18.84
C VAL A 581 17.99 13.21 19.36
N VAL A 582 17.79 14.01 20.41
CA VAL A 582 16.51 14.25 21.07
C VAL A 582 16.09 15.69 20.81
N PHE A 583 14.80 15.88 20.55
CA PHE A 583 14.15 17.19 20.44
C PHE A 583 13.25 17.35 21.66
N PRO A 584 13.64 18.13 22.67
CA PRO A 584 12.80 18.33 23.85
C PRO A 584 11.82 19.50 23.72
N ASP A 585 11.94 20.35 22.69
CA ASP A 585 11.00 21.45 22.37
C ASP A 585 11.28 22.00 20.96
N GLU A 586 10.30 22.74 20.38
CA GLU A 586 10.21 23.17 18.95
C GLU A 586 11.46 23.83 18.31
N ASN A 587 12.48 24.21 19.08
CA ASN A 587 13.66 24.91 18.55
C ASN A 587 15.01 24.51 19.18
N LYS A 588 15.08 23.49 20.05
CA LYS A 588 16.33 23.08 20.69
C LYS A 588 16.73 21.69 20.24
N LEU A 589 17.86 21.61 19.56
CA LEU A 589 18.45 20.34 19.16
C LEU A 589 19.36 19.82 20.26
N CYS A 590 19.10 18.62 20.78
CA CYS A 590 19.88 18.06 21.87
C CYS A 590 20.51 16.74 21.43
N ILE A 591 21.83 16.60 21.61
CA ILE A 591 22.51 15.32 21.41
C ILE A 591 22.82 14.70 22.76
N ILE A 592 22.20 13.56 22.99
CA ILE A 592 22.59 12.67 24.08
C ILE A 592 23.52 11.63 23.45
N SER A 593 24.82 11.95 23.47
CA SER A 593 25.84 10.93 23.18
C SER A 593 25.96 10.02 24.39
N ILE A 594 25.19 8.95 24.38
CA ILE A 594 25.42 7.86 25.31
C ILE A 594 26.67 7.12 24.80
N LYS A 595 27.85 7.49 25.32
CA LYS A 595 29.03 6.61 25.28
C LYS A 595 28.70 5.37 26.11
N GLY A 596 27.98 4.43 25.51
CA GLY A 596 27.55 3.16 26.11
C GLY A 596 26.90 3.31 27.50
N ILE A 597 25.58 3.18 27.60
CA ILE A 597 25.01 2.49 28.77
C ILE A 597 25.22 1.00 28.49
N LEU A 598 26.50 0.67 28.57
CA LEU A 598 27.24 -0.56 28.40
C LEU A 598 28.59 -0.12 28.96
N LEU A 599 28.63 0.10 30.28
CA LEU A 599 29.88 0.38 30.98
C LEU A 599 30.73 -0.89 30.91
N GLN A 600 31.44 -1.09 29.79
CA GLN A 600 32.67 -1.85 29.83
C GLN A 600 33.62 -1.01 30.67
N GLN A 601 33.66 -1.26 31.98
CA GLN A 601 34.76 -0.76 32.80
C GLN A 601 36.03 -1.39 32.25
N GLN A 602 36.78 -0.65 31.44
CA GLN A 602 38.22 -0.87 31.37
C GLN A 602 38.77 -0.37 32.72
N LYS A 603 39.38 -1.28 33.49
CA LYS A 603 40.20 -0.90 34.64
C LYS A 603 41.20 0.17 34.17
N PRO A 604 41.46 1.25 34.94
CA PRO A 604 42.52 2.19 34.59
C PRO A 604 43.84 1.43 34.45
N ASP A 605 44.60 1.78 33.42
CA ASP A 605 45.93 1.26 33.09
C ASP A 605 46.87 1.39 34.30
N ASP A 606 46.84 0.43 35.21
CA ASP A 606 47.86 0.15 36.23
C ASP A 606 47.48 -1.17 36.92
N ILE A 607 47.76 -2.28 36.24
CA ILE A 607 48.20 -3.59 36.77
C ILE A 607 48.32 -4.50 35.55
N SER A 608 49.56 -4.82 35.19
CA SER A 608 49.89 -5.80 34.16
C SER A 608 49.65 -7.22 34.70
N ASP A 609 48.40 -7.70 34.62
CA ASP A 609 48.15 -9.13 34.78
C ASP A 609 48.37 -9.83 33.44
N ASN A 610 49.39 -10.67 33.44
CA ASN A 610 49.99 -11.31 32.29
C ASN A 610 49.36 -12.68 32.05
N ASP A 611 48.03 -12.75 32.02
CA ASP A 611 47.27 -13.92 31.58
C ASP A 611 46.30 -13.51 30.47
N GLY A 612 46.41 -14.18 29.33
CA GLY A 612 45.72 -13.86 28.07
C GLY A 612 44.22 -14.16 28.06
N ASN A 613 43.48 -13.70 29.08
CA ASN A 613 42.04 -13.57 29.01
C ASN A 613 41.69 -12.14 28.61
N GLU A 614 41.15 -11.96 27.40
CA GLU A 614 40.45 -10.73 27.03
C GLU A 614 39.45 -10.42 28.15
N THR A 615 39.60 -9.26 28.78
CA THR A 615 38.70 -8.81 29.85
C THR A 615 37.27 -8.72 29.29
N GLU A 616 36.39 -9.62 29.72
CA GLU A 616 34.97 -9.62 29.32
C GLU A 616 34.31 -8.32 29.80
N GLY A 617 34.19 -7.34 28.90
CA GLY A 617 33.60 -6.06 29.26
C GLY A 617 32.12 -6.22 29.64
N ILE A 618 31.79 -5.72 30.83
CA ILE A 618 30.47 -5.86 31.47
C ILE A 618 29.41 -5.08 30.70
N SER A 619 28.25 -5.70 30.49
CA SER A 619 27.08 -5.07 29.88
C SER A 619 26.09 -4.63 30.95
N ILE A 620 25.49 -3.44 30.84
CA ILE A 620 24.54 -2.91 31.83
C ILE A 620 23.30 -2.39 31.10
N LEU A 621 22.12 -2.79 31.59
CA LEU A 621 20.85 -2.15 31.24
C LEU A 621 20.52 -1.13 32.32
N ALA A 622 20.27 0.13 31.96
CA ALA A 622 19.92 1.17 32.92
C ALA A 622 18.81 2.07 32.41
N GLN A 623 17.96 2.52 33.33
CA GLN A 623 16.93 3.51 33.08
C GLN A 623 17.41 4.88 33.57
N VAL A 624 17.48 5.84 32.67
CA VAL A 624 17.87 7.22 32.98
C VAL A 624 16.60 8.07 33.08
N PRO A 625 16.27 8.62 34.26
CA PRO A 625 15.14 9.52 34.39
C PRO A 625 15.42 10.81 33.61
N TYR A 626 14.56 11.15 32.66
CA TYR A 626 14.72 12.36 31.84
C TYR A 626 14.77 13.64 32.72
N GLN A 627 14.03 13.67 33.83
CA GLN A 627 14.02 14.76 34.83
C GLN A 627 15.41 15.06 35.43
N CYS A 628 16.37 14.14 35.31
CA CYS A 628 17.74 14.34 35.78
C CYS A 628 18.58 15.24 34.86
N LEU A 629 18.12 15.46 33.61
CA LEU A 629 18.75 16.31 32.61
C LEU A 629 18.14 17.71 32.68
N LYS A 630 19.00 18.74 32.75
CA LYS A 630 18.61 20.15 32.70
C LYS A 630 18.95 20.75 31.34
N ASP A 631 18.32 21.86 30.99
CA ASP A 631 18.63 22.65 29.78
C ASP A 631 20.13 22.93 29.59
N GLU A 632 20.86 23.14 30.69
CA GLU A 632 22.31 23.40 30.71
C GLU A 632 23.16 22.17 30.35
N ASP A 633 22.60 20.96 30.46
CA ASP A 633 23.27 19.70 30.14
C ASP A 633 23.20 19.38 28.63
N PHE A 634 22.47 20.19 27.84
CA PHE A 634 22.29 19.99 26.42
C PHE A 634 23.13 20.96 25.59
N LEU A 635 23.69 20.45 24.49
CA LEU A 635 24.45 21.24 23.54
C LEU A 635 23.56 21.68 22.37
N ASP A 636 23.43 22.99 22.18
CA ASP A 636 22.73 23.57 21.03
C ASP A 636 23.65 23.58 19.79
N ILE A 637 23.42 22.64 18.88
CA ILE A 637 24.22 22.50 17.64
C ILE A 637 24.04 23.69 16.70
N SER A 638 22.90 24.39 16.77
CA SER A 638 22.64 25.52 15.86
C SER A 638 23.62 26.67 16.08
N GLN A 639 24.24 26.76 17.26
CA GLN A 639 25.16 27.82 17.64
C GLN A 639 26.65 27.43 17.54
N GLU A 640 26.97 26.15 17.32
CA GLU A 640 28.35 25.69 17.23
C GLU A 640 28.94 25.89 15.83
N LYS A 641 30.11 26.57 15.79
CA LYS A 641 30.88 26.82 14.54
C LYS A 641 31.83 25.67 14.15
N GLN A 642 31.90 24.59 14.94
CA GLN A 642 32.76 23.45 14.62
C GLN A 642 32.07 22.51 13.63
N THR A 643 32.83 21.96 12.70
CA THR A 643 32.29 21.25 11.54
C THR A 643 31.80 19.83 11.83
N TYR A 644 32.22 19.17 12.92
CA TYR A 644 31.78 17.80 13.26
C TYR A 644 31.84 17.55 14.76
N ILE A 645 30.87 16.80 15.32
CA ILE A 645 30.76 16.50 16.76
C ILE A 645 31.95 15.70 17.27
N ASN A 646 32.49 14.80 16.46
CA ASN A 646 33.66 13.99 16.81
C ASN A 646 34.99 14.78 16.83
N GLN A 647 34.98 16.02 16.33
CA GLN A 647 36.11 16.95 16.38
C GLN A 647 36.00 17.96 17.53
N LEU A 648 34.88 17.93 18.27
CA LEU A 648 34.72 18.71 19.50
C LEU A 648 35.75 18.27 20.53
N SER A 649 36.50 19.24 21.04
CA SER A 649 37.62 19.03 21.98
C SER A 649 37.16 18.38 23.29
N GLN A 650 35.88 18.51 23.63
CA GLN A 650 35.06 17.75 24.57
C GLN A 650 33.64 18.35 24.52
N PRO A 651 32.57 17.61 24.13
CA PRO A 651 31.23 18.05 24.48
C PRO A 651 31.13 18.08 26.02
N PRO A 652 30.36 19.00 26.64
CA PRO A 652 30.19 19.01 28.09
C PRO A 652 29.64 17.65 28.53
N GLY A 653 30.51 16.82 29.11
CA GLY A 653 30.15 15.47 29.53
C GLY A 653 29.39 15.54 30.84
N PHE A 654 28.08 15.24 30.80
CA PHE A 654 27.29 15.12 32.02
C PHE A 654 27.40 13.69 32.58
N ALA A 655 27.96 13.56 33.79
CA ALA A 655 28.08 12.26 34.46
C ALA A 655 26.73 11.83 35.05
N VAL A 656 26.01 10.96 34.34
CA VAL A 656 24.69 10.43 34.76
C VAL A 656 24.82 9.36 35.85
N GLY A 657 25.98 8.71 35.98
CA GLY A 657 26.14 7.47 36.76
C GLY A 657 25.69 7.52 38.23
N SER A 658 25.90 8.64 38.93
CA SER A 658 25.46 8.80 40.33
C SER A 658 23.94 9.01 40.48
N ARG A 659 23.24 9.25 39.38
CA ARG A 659 21.79 9.54 39.32
C ARG A 659 20.96 8.39 38.76
N ILE A 660 21.62 7.31 38.29
CA ILE A 660 20.95 6.10 37.83
C ILE A 660 20.58 5.27 39.06
N THR A 661 19.29 5.23 39.40
CA THR A 661 18.79 4.44 40.53
C THR A 661 18.31 3.05 40.11
N HIS A 662 17.90 2.87 38.85
CA HIS A 662 17.40 1.61 38.31
C HIS A 662 18.35 1.10 37.21
N TYR A 663 19.12 0.06 37.53
CA TYR A 663 20.00 -0.62 36.58
C TYR A 663 20.14 -2.11 36.90
N ARG A 664 20.55 -2.88 35.89
CA ARG A 664 20.87 -4.30 35.99
C ARG A 664 22.12 -4.63 35.18
N LYS A 665 23.05 -5.40 35.78
CA LYS A 665 24.18 -5.99 35.04
C LYS A 665 23.69 -7.19 34.23
N LEU A 666 24.12 -7.27 32.98
CA LEU A 666 23.79 -8.37 32.05
C LEU A 666 24.90 -9.42 32.12
N ILE A 667 24.75 -10.36 33.06
CA ILE A 667 25.74 -11.43 33.29
C ILE A 667 25.73 -12.41 32.10
N GLY A 668 26.91 -12.76 31.57
CA GLY A 668 27.04 -13.72 30.46
C GLY A 668 26.46 -13.25 29.11
N MET A 669 26.18 -11.96 28.95
CA MET A 669 25.69 -11.40 27.68
C MET A 669 26.38 -10.10 27.32
N LYS A 670 27.01 -10.08 26.15
CA LYS A 670 27.43 -8.83 25.51
C LYS A 670 26.23 -8.23 24.78
N ALA A 671 25.70 -7.11 25.26
CA ALA A 671 24.57 -6.45 24.61
C ALA A 671 24.99 -5.79 23.28
N GLY A 672 24.12 -5.88 22.28
CA GLY A 672 24.29 -5.32 20.94
C GLY A 672 23.26 -4.24 20.62
N SER A 673 21.97 -4.53 20.82
CA SER A 673 20.89 -3.55 20.61
C SER A 673 19.76 -3.71 21.62
N LEU A 674 18.91 -2.68 21.73
CA LEU A 674 17.82 -2.60 22.71
C LEU A 674 16.53 -2.15 22.03
N ALA A 675 15.40 -2.75 22.39
CA ALA A 675 14.07 -2.29 22.03
C ALA A 675 13.24 -2.15 23.30
N VAL A 676 12.45 -1.09 23.40
CA VAL A 676 11.66 -0.78 24.60
C VAL A 676 10.20 -0.51 24.22
N SER A 677 9.29 -0.82 25.14
CA SER A 677 7.90 -0.37 25.10
C SER A 677 7.59 0.38 26.38
N GLY A 678 7.37 1.70 26.30
CA GLY A 678 7.07 2.52 27.47
C GLY A 678 5.68 2.24 28.05
N THR A 679 4.69 1.93 27.20
CA THR A 679 3.30 1.66 27.61
C THR A 679 3.18 0.32 28.32
N ARG A 680 3.90 -0.71 27.85
CA ARG A 680 3.93 -2.04 28.46
C ARG A 680 5.06 -2.23 29.46
N LYS A 681 5.97 -1.26 29.54
CA LYS A 681 7.12 -1.24 30.45
C LYS A 681 7.99 -2.49 30.33
N VAL A 682 8.19 -2.95 29.10
CA VAL A 682 9.05 -4.09 28.78
C VAL A 682 10.23 -3.65 27.94
N SER A 683 11.33 -4.39 28.04
CA SER A 683 12.48 -4.21 27.17
C SER A 683 13.00 -5.53 26.61
N CYS A 684 13.66 -5.44 25.47
CA CYS A 684 14.26 -6.55 24.73
C CYS A 684 15.70 -6.18 24.40
N VAL A 685 16.65 -6.91 24.99
CA VAL A 685 18.08 -6.76 24.70
C VAL A 685 18.48 -7.86 23.73
N LEU A 686 19.09 -7.47 22.62
CA LEU A 686 19.70 -8.39 21.64
C LEU A 686 21.20 -8.46 21.89
N SER A 687 21.80 -9.64 21.81
CA SER A 687 23.24 -9.82 21.96
C SER A 687 24.03 -9.21 20.81
N ALA A 688 25.31 -8.89 21.03
CA ALA A 688 26.23 -8.46 19.98
C ALA A 688 26.43 -9.53 18.88
N SER A 689 26.17 -10.81 19.20
CA SER A 689 26.13 -11.90 18.21
C SER A 689 24.84 -11.94 17.38
N GLN A 690 23.88 -11.06 17.65
CA GLN A 690 22.57 -10.96 16.97
C GLN A 690 21.73 -12.25 17.04
N ARG A 691 22.09 -13.21 17.91
CA ARG A 691 21.46 -14.53 18.00
C ARG A 691 20.87 -14.84 19.37
N ASN A 692 21.03 -13.99 20.37
CA ASN A 692 20.43 -14.22 21.68
C ASN A 692 19.61 -13.01 22.11
N VAL A 693 18.39 -13.24 22.59
CA VAL A 693 17.48 -12.19 23.05
C VAL A 693 17.12 -12.42 24.51
N ARG A 694 17.21 -11.35 25.30
CA ARG A 694 16.73 -11.32 26.69
C ARG A 694 15.60 -10.31 26.84
N LEU A 695 14.52 -10.75 27.45
CA LEU A 695 13.34 -9.93 27.74
C LEU A 695 13.33 -9.55 29.21
N PHE A 696 13.02 -8.28 29.49
CA PHE A 696 12.92 -7.75 30.85
C PHE A 696 11.59 -7.03 31.07
N ASP A 697 11.04 -7.20 32.25
CA ASP A 697 10.02 -6.32 32.82
C ASP A 697 10.72 -5.20 33.58
N MET A 698 10.45 -3.96 33.18
CA MET A 698 11.12 -2.78 33.71
C MET A 698 10.47 -2.24 34.99
N ASP A 699 9.31 -2.80 35.37
CA ASP A 699 8.48 -2.34 36.48
C ASP A 699 8.51 -3.30 37.69
N ALA A 700 8.96 -4.53 37.47
CA ALA A 700 9.11 -5.55 38.50
C ALA A 700 10.59 -5.78 38.84
N GLU A 701 10.87 -6.03 40.12
CA GLU A 701 12.17 -6.49 40.59
C GLU A 701 12.23 -8.02 40.52
N ASP A 702 13.43 -8.60 40.39
CA ASP A 702 13.59 -10.05 40.43
C ASP A 702 13.34 -10.58 41.85
N ASP A 703 12.44 -11.55 41.96
CA ASP A 703 12.16 -12.27 43.22
C ASP A 703 13.27 -13.30 43.57
N GLU A 704 14.16 -13.59 42.63
CA GLU A 704 15.23 -14.58 42.78
C GLU A 704 16.46 -13.93 43.41
N VAL A 705 16.66 -14.23 44.70
CA VAL A 705 17.96 -14.10 45.34
C VAL A 705 18.87 -15.13 44.68
N GLU A 706 19.70 -14.72 43.72
CA GLU A 706 20.86 -15.52 43.33
C GLU A 706 21.76 -15.64 44.58
N ASP A 707 21.82 -16.84 45.16
CA ASP A 707 22.77 -17.23 46.20
C ASP A 707 24.19 -17.22 45.59
N ASP A 708 24.73 -16.03 45.32
CA ASP A 708 26.16 -15.88 45.10
C ASP A 708 26.84 -15.78 46.47
N GLU A 709 27.65 -16.79 46.80
CA GLU A 709 28.52 -16.78 47.97
C GLU A 709 29.35 -15.48 47.99
N PRO A 710 29.50 -14.81 49.14
CA PRO A 710 30.34 -13.63 49.22
C PRO A 710 31.81 -14.03 49.12
N GLU A 711 32.43 -13.87 47.95
CA GLU A 711 33.87 -13.70 47.87
C GLU A 711 34.22 -12.35 48.52
N ASN A 712 34.42 -12.42 49.84
CA ASN A 712 35.07 -11.38 50.63
C ASN A 712 36.53 -11.24 50.15
N GLU A 713 36.79 -10.34 49.21
CA GLU A 713 38.08 -9.66 49.19
C GLU A 713 37.95 -8.38 50.02
N GLU A 714 38.45 -8.48 51.26
CA GLU A 714 38.61 -7.38 52.20
C GLU A 714 39.41 -6.24 51.52
N LEU A 715 38.75 -5.09 51.33
CA LEU A 715 39.45 -3.82 51.14
C LEU A 715 40.16 -3.48 52.46
N ASP A 716 41.42 -3.89 52.54
CA ASP A 716 42.28 -3.68 53.69
C ASP A 716 42.59 -2.17 53.83
N ASN A 717 41.86 -1.53 54.74
CA ASN A 717 42.15 -0.19 55.25
C ASN A 717 43.25 -0.30 56.31
N SER A 718 44.51 -0.11 55.94
CA SER A 718 45.54 0.28 56.90
C SER A 718 46.55 1.26 56.31
N SER A 719 46.23 2.54 56.43
CA SER A 719 47.22 3.61 56.41
C SER A 719 47.19 4.33 57.75
N GLU A 720 48.06 3.91 58.68
CA GLU A 720 48.49 4.75 59.81
C GLU A 720 49.87 4.29 60.37
N GLU A 721 50.84 5.20 60.19
CA GLU A 721 52.01 5.54 61.04
C GLU A 721 53.15 4.54 61.39
N LYS A 722 54.35 4.93 60.92
CA LYS A 722 55.70 5.07 61.57
C LYS A 722 56.78 4.53 60.62
N HIS A 723 57.80 5.28 60.20
CA HIS A 723 58.60 6.32 60.83
C HIS A 723 59.18 7.26 59.79
#